data_AF-A0A5D2LS69-F1
#
_entry.id   AF-A0A5D2LS69-F1
#
_cell.length_a   1.000
_cell.length_b   1.000
_cell.length_c   1.000
_cell.angle_alpha   90.00
_cell.angle_beta   90.00
_cell.angle_gamma   90.00
#
_symmetry.space_group_name_H-M   'P 1'
#
loop_
_entity.id
_entity.type
_entity.pdbx_description
1 polymer ?
#
loop_
_entity_poly.entity_id
_entity_poly.type
_entity_poly.pdbx_seq_one_letter_code
_entity_poly.pdbx_strand_id
1 'polypeptide(L)'
;MCITGRRIKMEQDSLLQRYRRDRRKLLEFLLSSGLIKEVRAPPGFTPLSDADFDKLSADYILHCIKSGGIVDVSEASKKYYAESAHPIMIHSKLGDSYFLTSDPDIAGSPPRRVPPSTSVSSNNHASSSSSKLDSFDMKSVETHGDDYGLKQKVEAAVARASFTDSGIPSLGLPTLKTGLSDDDLRESAYELLLASMFFSGVELFPVEDRKKEKNSKFLSRLKSKREKPHSRPQLSERHSELVDTIRAQMQISEAMDACIRRNMVQLTARRTCGQIDLPQISLELLIGIFRSDFPNEKSYIQWKSRQVNILEELLYFSAELPETERVIIKTCLAKIRDTKEWDVAMSPAQRVEIISSIRQVASKAFFQQGKFGLQNETYYWQAAYHLNIRLYEKLLNGVFDILDEGQLIEEADAILSLIKLTWSTLGITDKLHDALYGWALVQQFVDTAEGTLLEHAGLQLQRVVSAKEDDCNEGQYMNSITCLKERNGSQKKLNLVQSIFLSIGTWCDSKLQDYHLHFSEKPVHFKKVVALASTIGLLTSADCADKVIVNASREKVKSYVERSVEAAIGRVAVTVLESKERTHRLALLANQLRLIADRELKIFFPVLRQWSPESMMISVQKLHQFYGEILIPFLKGVSSLSEDARSVLPAAYALDNELGQIYTSALEEQKVQHSPRPYLDHYQIEKVSGPLIIDWVIGQHTHILEWTRRALDLEDWEPLSFHQRQAASIVEVFRILEETVDQLFGMNLPLDITHLQALLSIVFHSLDAYLQRVLNQLVEKNHLYPSAPPLTRYTETAIPLIKKRLNEYKVLDDIMLDRLNELTIPKLCIRLNTLQYIQKQVGVLEDDIRNSWAAVRPYLNQTQAEEEPVEILESDSLTHNETVDELFGTTFNIIRDTAKDIGQKTCDLIGTRVVFWDLRDAFLFHLYRGNVESTRLENFLPDFDTVLDNVCGVIDDAVRDVVVISIYKASLEGFVWVLLDGGPCRAFSDSDIILMEEDLLTLKEFFIADGEGLPESLVEQEAKFAERILHMFSLQTETVIQMLMTASELISMGLDSNKQGHTNLGDAHTLMRVLCHKKDREASKFLKVQYQLPMSSDYDDTPLGDSTSRLPRMSDVLKRSTSIRWNKKRQSSFKSMKKKIQGATNEIRNVGR
;
A
#
# COMPACT_ATOMS: atom_id res chain seq x y z
N MET A 1 2.62 31.32 -18.70
CA MET A 1 1.71 31.05 -17.58
C MET A 1 2.56 31.04 -16.32
N CYS A 2 2.72 32.21 -15.71
CA CYS A 2 3.41 32.40 -14.43
C CYS A 2 2.37 32.37 -13.30
N ILE A 3 2.84 32.19 -12.05
CA ILE A 3 2.10 32.05 -10.78
C ILE A 3 1.90 30.55 -10.48
N THR A 4 2.62 29.92 -9.55
CA THR A 4 2.59 30.14 -8.09
C THR A 4 3.93 29.80 -7.42
N GLY A 5 4.57 30.80 -6.82
CA GLY A 5 5.76 30.66 -5.96
C GLY A 5 5.81 31.80 -4.95
N ARG A 6 4.72 31.99 -4.21
CA ARG A 6 4.59 33.03 -3.16
C ARG A 6 3.89 32.43 -1.95
N ARG A 7 4.60 31.59 -1.19
CA ARG A 7 4.18 31.24 0.18
C ARG A 7 5.28 30.66 1.08
N ILE A 8 6.54 31.08 0.95
CA ILE A 8 7.59 30.81 1.97
C ILE A 8 8.47 32.06 2.24
N LYS A 9 8.09 33.23 1.70
CA LYS A 9 8.90 34.45 1.77
C LYS A 9 8.69 35.31 3.04
N MET A 10 7.96 34.82 4.06
CA MET A 10 7.55 35.63 5.21
C MET A 10 7.95 35.10 6.60
N GLU A 11 8.59 33.93 6.73
CA GLU A 11 8.85 33.36 8.07
C GLU A 11 10.21 33.69 8.69
N GLN A 12 11.30 33.85 7.93
CA GLN A 12 12.62 34.08 8.54
C GLN A 12 12.85 35.54 9.01
N ASP A 13 12.43 36.54 8.22
CA ASP A 13 12.35 37.94 8.70
C ASP A 13 11.39 38.06 9.91
N SER A 14 10.42 37.16 10.03
CA SER A 14 9.48 37.13 11.16
C SER A 14 10.13 36.65 12.45
N LEU A 15 11.13 35.77 12.43
CA LEU A 15 11.71 35.19 13.64
C LEU A 15 12.63 36.16 14.39
N LEU A 16 13.47 36.91 13.66
CA LEU A 16 14.29 37.96 14.28
C LEU A 16 13.40 39.10 14.79
N GLN A 17 12.37 39.49 14.04
CA GLN A 17 11.38 40.47 14.49
C GLN A 17 10.53 39.97 15.66
N ARG A 18 10.20 38.68 15.70
CA ARG A 18 9.50 38.02 16.80
C ARG A 18 10.37 37.94 18.04
N TYR A 19 11.64 37.57 17.91
CA TYR A 19 12.61 37.61 19.00
C TYR A 19 12.77 39.03 19.56
N ARG A 20 12.92 40.05 18.69
CA ARG A 20 12.94 41.46 19.12
C ARG A 20 11.67 41.86 19.86
N ARG A 21 10.50 41.47 19.34
CA ARG A 21 9.18 41.76 19.94
C ARG A 21 8.99 41.05 21.28
N ASP A 22 9.34 39.78 21.37
CA ASP A 22 9.19 38.96 22.58
C ASP A 22 10.18 39.40 23.66
N ARG A 23 11.41 39.75 23.27
CA ARG A 23 12.38 40.39 24.17
C ARG A 23 11.87 41.73 24.71
N ARG A 24 11.29 42.58 23.84
CA ARG A 24 10.69 43.85 24.27
C ARG A 24 9.55 43.62 25.27
N LYS A 25 8.64 42.69 24.98
CA LYS A 25 7.57 42.30 25.91
C LYS A 25 8.09 41.77 27.24
N LEU A 26 9.17 40.99 27.22
CA LEU A 26 9.82 40.49 28.43
C LEU A 26 10.39 41.66 29.24
N LEU A 27 11.10 42.60 28.60
CA LEU A 27 11.64 43.78 29.28
C LEU A 27 10.54 44.68 29.86
N GLU A 28 9.46 44.91 29.11
CA GLU A 28 8.27 45.63 29.58
C GLU A 28 7.63 44.93 30.79
N PHE A 29 7.52 43.60 30.76
CA PHE A 29 7.03 42.81 31.89
C PHE A 29 7.95 42.92 33.11
N LEU A 30 9.26 42.72 32.93
CA LEU A 30 10.22 42.76 34.04
C LEU A 30 10.27 44.15 34.71
N LEU A 31 10.16 45.23 33.93
CA LEU A 31 10.13 46.59 34.44
C LEU A 31 8.79 46.99 35.08
N SER A 32 7.68 46.37 34.67
CA SER A 32 6.35 46.60 35.28
C SER A 32 6.03 45.66 36.45
N SER A 33 6.76 44.55 36.59
CA SER A 33 6.50 43.48 37.57
C SER A 33 6.78 43.82 39.04
N GLY A 34 7.32 45.02 39.34
CA GLY A 34 7.71 45.41 40.71
C GLY A 34 8.91 44.62 41.29
N LEU A 35 9.54 43.76 40.47
CA LEU A 35 10.71 42.95 40.86
C LEU A 35 12.01 43.76 40.95
N ILE A 36 12.02 44.97 40.39
CA ILE A 36 13.15 45.91 40.40
C ILE A 36 12.91 46.92 41.52
N LYS A 37 13.81 46.94 42.51
CA LYS A 37 13.74 47.78 43.71
C LYS A 37 14.26 49.20 43.48
N GLU A 38 15.24 49.37 42.61
CA GLU A 38 15.86 50.67 42.31
C GLU A 38 16.39 50.69 40.86
N VAL A 39 16.07 51.76 40.11
CA VAL A 39 16.61 51.99 38.76
C VAL A 39 17.54 53.19 38.81
N ARG A 40 18.82 53.00 38.49
CA ARG A 40 19.81 54.09 38.39
C ARG A 40 19.95 54.53 36.94
N ALA A 41 19.72 55.82 36.71
CA ALA A 41 19.90 56.47 35.42
C ALA A 41 20.97 57.58 35.55
N PRO A 42 21.64 57.97 34.45
CA PRO A 42 22.58 59.09 34.45
C PRO A 42 21.89 60.41 34.87
N PRO A 43 22.62 61.37 35.48
CA PRO A 43 22.04 62.65 35.88
C PRO A 43 21.48 63.40 34.66
N GLY A 44 20.16 63.58 34.63
CA GLY A 44 19.42 64.25 33.54
C GLY A 44 18.34 63.39 32.85
N PHE A 45 18.23 62.10 33.16
CA PHE A 45 17.19 61.21 32.60
C PHE A 45 16.11 60.84 33.62
N THR A 46 14.84 60.94 33.23
CA THR A 46 13.70 60.39 33.99
C THR A 46 13.72 58.86 33.95
N PRO A 47 13.42 58.14 35.04
CA PRO A 47 13.92 56.77 35.22
C PRO A 47 13.35 55.69 34.28
N LEU A 48 12.20 55.91 33.65
CA LEU A 48 11.52 54.84 32.89
C LEU A 48 10.79 55.27 31.60
N SER A 49 10.60 56.56 31.32
CA SER A 49 9.78 56.99 30.17
C SER A 49 10.56 57.13 28.85
N ASP A 50 11.90 57.22 28.89
CA ASP A 50 12.76 57.47 27.71
C ASP A 50 13.77 56.34 27.43
N ALA A 51 13.65 55.19 28.10
CA ALA A 51 14.56 54.08 27.88
C ALA A 51 14.18 53.30 26.61
N ASP A 52 15.04 53.33 25.59
CA ASP A 52 14.88 52.55 24.37
C ASP A 52 15.10 51.05 24.68
N PHE A 53 14.01 50.29 24.86
CA PHE A 53 14.06 48.85 25.18
C PHE A 53 14.79 48.01 24.14
N ASP A 54 14.98 48.52 22.92
CA ASP A 54 15.76 47.81 21.93
C ASP A 54 17.26 47.84 22.23
N LYS A 55 17.72 48.77 23.07
CA LYS A 55 19.13 48.98 23.41
C LYS A 55 19.49 48.52 24.82
N LEU A 56 18.73 47.60 25.41
CA LEU A 56 18.97 47.05 26.74
C LEU A 56 19.17 45.52 26.69
N SER A 57 20.11 45.01 27.49
CA SER A 57 20.36 43.57 27.65
C SER A 57 19.33 42.96 28.61
N ALA A 58 18.56 41.98 28.13
CA ALA A 58 17.58 41.27 28.95
C ALA A 58 18.27 40.36 29.98
N ASP A 59 19.40 39.75 29.62
CA ASP A 59 20.16 38.86 30.50
C ASP A 59 20.79 39.62 31.68
N TYR A 60 21.30 40.83 31.44
CA TYR A 60 21.75 41.71 32.52
C TYR A 60 20.62 42.05 33.51
N ILE A 61 19.44 42.41 32.99
CA ILE A 61 18.30 42.79 33.83
C ILE A 61 17.80 41.58 34.64
N LEU A 62 17.72 40.39 34.04
CA LEU A 62 17.38 39.15 34.74
C LEU A 62 18.42 38.79 35.82
N HIS A 63 19.71 38.99 35.53
CA HIS A 63 20.77 38.81 36.52
C HIS A 63 20.62 39.78 37.69
N CYS A 64 20.37 41.07 37.42
CA CYS A 64 20.12 42.08 38.45
C CYS A 64 18.91 41.76 39.32
N ILE A 65 17.83 41.23 38.73
CA ILE A 65 16.65 40.77 39.48
C ILE A 65 17.03 39.60 40.41
N LYS A 66 17.83 38.63 39.95
CA LYS A 66 18.33 37.54 40.79
C LYS A 66 19.26 38.03 41.91
N SER A 67 20.02 39.10 41.70
CA SER A 67 21.06 39.58 42.62
C SER A 67 20.65 40.75 43.53
N GLY A 68 19.38 41.18 43.52
CA GLY A 68 18.88 42.18 44.48
C GLY A 68 18.01 43.32 43.94
N GLY A 69 17.71 43.33 42.63
CA GLY A 69 16.72 44.23 42.01
C GLY A 69 17.20 45.66 41.75
N ILE A 70 18.51 45.94 41.77
CA ILE A 70 19.06 47.24 41.38
C ILE A 70 19.50 47.15 39.92
N VAL A 71 18.96 48.00 39.05
CA VAL A 71 19.26 48.00 37.61
C VAL A 71 19.87 49.34 37.20
N ASP A 72 21.08 49.31 36.64
CA ASP A 72 21.70 50.48 35.99
C ASP A 72 21.42 50.44 34.48
N VAL A 73 20.68 51.42 33.97
CA VAL A 73 20.28 51.50 32.55
C VAL A 73 21.50 51.70 31.64
N SER A 74 22.53 52.40 32.11
CA SER A 74 23.73 52.68 31.32
C SER A 74 24.60 51.42 31.16
N GLU A 75 24.66 50.59 32.18
CA GLU A 75 25.38 49.32 32.15
C GLU A 75 24.62 48.26 31.34
N ALA A 76 23.28 48.24 31.45
CA ALA A 76 22.41 47.42 30.61
C ALA A 76 22.58 47.71 29.12
N SER A 77 22.72 48.98 28.74
CA SER A 77 23.00 49.37 27.35
C SER A 77 24.41 49.03 26.90
N LYS A 78 25.43 49.23 27.74
CA LYS A 78 26.80 48.80 27.42
C LYS A 78 26.89 47.29 27.19
N LYS A 79 26.23 46.49 28.03
CA LYS A 79 26.19 45.03 27.85
C LYS A 79 25.43 44.63 26.59
N TYR A 80 24.33 45.31 26.26
CA TYR A 80 23.64 45.08 24.99
C TYR A 80 24.55 45.30 23.78
N TYR A 81 25.32 46.39 23.75
CA TYR A 81 26.24 46.64 22.63
C TYR A 81 27.40 45.65 22.60
N ALA A 82 27.89 45.20 23.77
CA ALA A 82 28.91 44.14 23.85
C ALA A 82 28.38 42.78 23.38
N GLU A 83 27.13 42.43 23.72
CA GLU A 83 26.44 41.23 23.26
C GLU A 83 26.13 41.30 21.75
N SER A 84 25.75 42.48 21.24
CA SER A 84 25.48 42.69 19.80
C SER A 84 26.72 42.59 18.91
N ALA A 85 27.92 42.65 19.49
CA ALA A 85 29.17 42.40 18.78
C ALA A 85 29.41 40.91 18.49
N HIS A 86 28.56 40.02 19.04
CA HIS A 86 28.61 38.58 18.86
C HIS A 86 27.30 38.11 18.18
N PRO A 87 27.34 37.06 17.34
CA PRO A 87 26.13 36.53 16.71
C PRO A 87 25.15 36.01 17.77
N ILE A 88 23.86 36.30 17.59
CA ILE A 88 22.80 35.93 18.54
C ILE A 88 22.72 34.40 18.61
N MET A 89 23.05 33.84 19.78
CA MET A 89 23.02 32.41 20.05
C MET A 89 21.66 31.98 20.60
N ILE A 90 21.12 30.87 20.09
CA ILE A 90 20.07 30.11 20.76
C ILE A 90 20.66 28.76 21.18
N HIS A 91 20.52 28.43 22.47
CA HIS A 91 20.80 27.08 22.96
C HIS A 91 19.69 26.14 22.48
N SER A 92 19.99 25.35 21.45
CA SER A 92 19.14 24.24 21.03
C SER A 92 19.66 22.93 21.62
N LYS A 93 18.81 21.91 21.72
CA LYS A 93 19.22 20.56 22.16
C LYS A 93 20.26 19.89 21.24
N LEU A 94 20.49 20.44 20.04
CA LEU A 94 21.44 19.96 19.04
C LEU A 94 22.75 20.78 19.01
N GLY A 95 22.93 21.76 19.91
CA GLY A 95 24.08 22.66 19.97
C GLY A 95 23.71 24.13 19.79
N ASP A 96 24.74 24.98 19.77
CA ASP A 96 24.61 26.44 19.63
C ASP A 96 24.22 26.81 18.19
N SER A 97 23.10 27.52 18.03
CA SER A 97 22.58 27.95 16.72
C SER A 97 22.69 29.47 16.55
N TYR A 98 23.12 29.92 15.37
CA TYR A 98 23.38 31.32 15.05
C TYR A 98 22.38 31.87 14.03
N PHE A 99 22.00 33.13 14.16
CA PHE A 99 21.27 33.84 13.10
C PHE A 99 22.24 34.43 12.07
N LEU A 100 22.13 34.02 10.80
CA LEU A 100 22.87 34.62 9.68
C LEU A 100 22.13 35.87 9.17
N THR A 101 22.88 36.90 8.79
CA THR A 101 22.37 38.12 8.13
C THR A 101 22.16 37.97 6.62
N SER A 102 22.49 36.82 6.05
CA SER A 102 22.43 36.54 4.60
C SER A 102 21.71 35.23 4.30
N ASP A 103 21.09 35.17 3.12
CA ASP A 103 20.28 34.05 2.61
C ASP A 103 21.13 32.76 2.49
N PRO A 104 20.77 31.67 3.18
CA PRO A 104 21.55 30.42 3.19
C PRO A 104 21.69 29.78 1.80
N ASP A 105 20.72 29.99 0.91
CA ASP A 105 20.74 29.43 -0.44
C ASP A 105 21.70 30.19 -1.39
N ILE A 106 22.13 31.40 -1.02
CA ILE A 106 23.08 32.24 -1.79
C ILE A 106 24.51 32.10 -1.25
N ALA A 107 24.66 31.71 0.02
CA ALA A 107 25.96 31.64 0.70
C ALA A 107 26.76 30.36 0.39
N GLY A 108 26.14 29.37 -0.24
CA GLY A 108 26.74 28.04 -0.41
C GLY A 108 26.99 27.36 0.94
N SER A 109 27.38 26.08 0.89
CA SER A 109 27.89 25.39 2.09
C SER A 109 29.12 26.14 2.60
N PRO A 110 29.24 26.42 3.92
CA PRO A 110 30.48 26.97 4.44
C PRO A 110 31.63 26.02 4.10
N PRO A 111 32.79 26.52 3.64
CA PRO A 111 33.95 25.68 3.38
C PRO A 111 34.27 24.88 4.64
N ARG A 112 34.38 23.56 4.51
CA ARG A 112 34.59 22.64 5.65
C ARG A 112 36.03 22.67 6.17
N ARG A 113 36.95 23.31 5.43
CA ARG A 113 38.29 23.64 5.91
C ARG A 113 38.19 24.66 7.05
N VAL A 114 38.89 24.35 8.14
CA VAL A 114 39.08 25.26 9.27
C VAL A 114 39.60 26.61 8.73
N PRO A 115 38.99 27.76 9.08
CA PRO A 115 39.48 29.06 8.64
C PRO A 115 40.93 29.27 9.09
N PRO A 116 41.75 30.03 8.34
CA PRO A 116 43.16 30.26 8.68
C PRO A 116 43.26 30.77 10.12
N SER A 117 44.02 30.06 10.95
CA SER A 117 44.10 30.38 12.36
C SER A 117 44.73 31.77 12.54
N THR A 118 43.96 32.72 13.08
CA THR A 118 44.54 33.94 13.64
C THR A 118 45.31 33.54 14.89
N SER A 119 46.64 33.68 14.84
CA SER A 119 47.53 33.38 15.95
C SER A 119 47.08 34.12 17.23
N VAL A 120 46.47 33.41 18.16
CA VAL A 120 46.26 33.87 19.54
C VAL A 120 47.15 33.02 20.43
N SER A 121 47.92 33.72 21.26
CA SER A 121 48.89 33.20 22.21
C SER A 121 48.35 32.03 23.03
N SER A 122 49.07 30.91 22.97
CA SER A 122 48.98 29.81 23.91
C SER A 122 49.15 30.31 25.35
N ASN A 123 48.11 30.16 26.16
CA ASN A 123 48.25 30.07 27.61
C ASN A 123 47.78 28.67 28.03
N ASN A 124 48.76 27.90 28.51
CA ASN A 124 48.56 26.59 29.12
C ASN A 124 47.64 26.70 30.34
N HIS A 125 46.51 26.00 30.33
CA HIS A 125 45.99 25.36 31.53
C HIS A 125 45.31 24.04 31.15
N ALA A 126 45.87 22.96 31.71
CA ALA A 126 45.30 21.63 31.69
C ALA A 126 43.99 21.60 32.49
N SER A 127 42.98 20.95 31.95
CA SER A 127 41.89 20.39 32.77
C SER A 127 41.26 19.20 32.05
N SER A 128 41.64 18.02 32.53
CA SER A 128 40.84 16.81 32.52
C SER A 128 39.41 17.08 32.99
N SER A 129 38.40 16.59 32.26
CA SER A 129 37.15 16.20 32.89
C SER A 129 36.49 15.06 32.12
N SER A 130 36.33 13.95 32.84
CA SER A 130 35.45 12.85 32.53
C SER A 130 34.01 13.32 32.77
N SER A 131 33.14 13.17 31.78
CA SER A 131 31.69 13.29 31.98
C SER A 131 31.11 11.89 32.13
N LYS A 132 31.00 11.43 33.38
CA LYS A 132 30.03 10.42 33.80
C LYS A 132 28.64 10.94 33.45
N LEU A 133 27.84 10.16 32.74
CA LEU A 133 26.43 10.41 32.57
C LEU A 133 25.70 9.72 33.73
N ASP A 134 25.11 10.51 34.61
CA ASP A 134 24.28 10.05 35.73
C ASP A 134 22.98 9.42 35.20
N SER A 135 22.73 8.20 35.65
CA SER A 135 21.47 7.46 35.49
C SER A 135 20.39 8.06 36.38
N PHE A 136 19.31 8.56 35.77
CA PHE A 136 18.09 8.91 36.50
C PHE A 136 17.14 7.72 36.55
N ASP A 137 16.99 7.16 37.76
CA ASP A 137 15.95 6.22 38.16
C ASP A 137 14.56 6.86 38.04
N MET A 138 13.62 6.19 37.36
CA MET A 138 12.20 6.49 37.49
C MET A 138 11.40 5.20 37.70
N LYS A 139 10.87 5.05 38.92
CA LYS A 139 10.03 3.93 39.37
C LYS A 139 8.66 3.94 38.70
N SER A 140 8.35 2.79 38.08
CA SER A 140 7.08 2.04 38.02
C SER A 140 5.73 2.77 37.93
N VAL A 141 4.97 2.46 36.88
CA VAL A 141 3.55 2.11 37.00
C VAL A 141 3.30 0.88 36.11
N GLU A 142 2.78 -0.18 36.73
CA GLU A 142 2.39 -1.45 36.10
C GLU A 142 1.13 -1.26 35.24
N THR A 143 1.12 -1.85 34.04
CA THR A 143 -0.12 -2.24 33.36
C THR A 143 0.19 -3.44 32.44
N HIS A 144 -0.68 -4.45 32.54
CA HIS A 144 -0.59 -5.80 32.00
C HIS A 144 -0.21 -5.86 30.50
N GLY A 145 0.78 -6.68 30.12
CA GLY A 145 0.57 -7.92 29.35
C GLY A 145 1.38 -7.89 28.03
N ASP A 146 2.09 -8.97 27.69
CA ASP A 146 2.81 -9.27 26.43
C ASP A 146 4.11 -8.53 26.02
N ASP A 147 4.51 -7.44 26.69
CA ASP A 147 5.61 -6.58 26.20
C ASP A 147 7.04 -6.97 26.65
N TYR A 148 7.20 -8.06 27.43
CA TYR A 148 8.49 -8.42 28.03
C TYR A 148 9.50 -9.01 27.04
N GLY A 149 9.05 -9.73 26.01
CA GLY A 149 9.94 -10.40 25.04
C GLY A 149 10.60 -9.45 24.03
N LEU A 150 9.88 -8.42 23.59
CA LEU A 150 10.37 -7.45 22.61
C LEU A 150 11.42 -6.51 23.25
N LYS A 151 11.19 -6.04 24.47
CA LYS A 151 12.10 -5.14 25.21
C LYS A 151 13.49 -5.75 25.44
N GLN A 152 13.56 -6.99 25.93
CA GLN A 152 14.83 -7.66 26.21
C GLN A 152 15.68 -7.89 24.94
N LYS A 153 15.02 -8.12 23.80
CA LYS A 153 15.71 -8.29 22.50
C LYS A 153 16.11 -6.99 21.85
N VAL A 154 15.30 -5.94 22.01
CA VAL A 154 15.66 -4.59 21.60
C VAL A 154 16.92 -4.13 22.32
N GLU A 155 17.03 -4.37 23.63
CA GLU A 155 18.25 -4.07 24.39
C GLU A 155 19.48 -4.83 23.84
N ALA A 156 19.33 -6.10 23.47
CA ALA A 156 20.40 -6.90 22.87
C ALA A 156 20.78 -6.48 21.44
N ALA A 157 19.82 -5.98 20.64
CA ALA A 157 20.03 -5.49 19.28
C ALA A 157 20.64 -4.07 19.29
N VAL A 158 20.19 -3.20 20.19
CA VAL A 158 20.73 -1.84 20.38
C VAL A 158 22.14 -1.88 20.94
N ALA A 159 22.45 -2.80 21.87
CA ALA A 159 23.80 -3.00 22.38
C ALA A 159 24.80 -3.46 21.30
N ARG A 160 24.32 -4.09 20.21
CA ARG A 160 25.15 -4.47 19.06
C ARG A 160 25.25 -3.39 17.97
N ALA A 161 24.29 -2.45 17.94
CA ALA A 161 24.20 -1.40 16.92
C ALA A 161 25.00 -0.12 17.24
N SER A 162 25.64 -0.01 18.40
CA SER A 162 26.44 1.17 18.77
C SER A 162 27.81 1.17 18.08
N PHE A 163 27.83 1.32 16.75
CA PHE A 163 29.03 1.74 16.04
C PHE A 163 29.04 3.26 15.96
N THR A 164 29.96 3.89 16.67
CA THR A 164 30.22 5.32 16.55
C THR A 164 30.73 5.60 15.14
N ASP A 165 30.11 6.58 14.47
CA ASP A 165 30.50 7.03 13.14
C ASP A 165 31.92 7.58 13.22
N SER A 166 32.88 6.72 12.93
CA SER A 166 34.30 7.05 12.96
C SER A 166 34.74 7.26 11.53
N GLY A 167 35.36 8.42 11.27
CA GLY A 167 36.04 8.69 10.01
C GLY A 167 37.09 7.62 9.69
N ILE A 168 37.68 7.70 8.49
CA ILE A 168 38.66 6.70 8.05
C ILE A 168 39.80 6.60 9.09
N PRO A 169 40.15 5.39 9.57
CA PRO A 169 41.26 5.22 10.49
C PRO A 169 42.57 5.79 9.94
N SER A 170 43.33 6.48 10.79
CA SER A 170 44.60 7.10 10.36
C SER A 170 45.60 6.08 9.82
N LEU A 171 46.51 6.52 8.94
CA LEU A 171 47.53 5.66 8.34
C LEU A 171 48.58 5.15 9.35
N GLY A 172 48.67 5.71 10.55
CA GLY A 172 49.67 5.30 11.54
C GLY A 172 51.11 5.72 11.20
N LEU A 173 51.27 6.77 10.39
CA LEU A 173 52.58 7.38 10.13
C LEU A 173 53.19 7.93 11.43
N PRO A 174 54.52 7.84 11.62
CA PRO A 174 55.20 8.50 12.73
C PRO A 174 54.77 9.97 12.88
N THR A 175 54.57 10.42 14.12
CA THR A 175 54.16 11.80 14.40
C THR A 175 55.33 12.76 14.20
N LEU A 176 55.03 13.93 13.63
CA LEU A 176 56.00 15.02 13.49
C LEU A 176 56.31 15.59 14.87
N LYS A 177 57.59 15.81 15.17
CA LYS A 177 58.01 16.35 16.48
C LYS A 177 58.05 17.87 16.51
N THR A 178 58.03 18.52 15.35
CA THR A 178 58.26 19.97 15.18
C THR A 178 57.01 20.85 15.20
N GLY A 179 55.84 20.34 15.59
CA GLY A 179 54.61 21.15 15.70
C GLY A 179 54.14 21.78 14.39
N LEU A 180 54.61 21.28 13.23
CA LEU A 180 54.20 21.72 11.90
C LEU A 180 52.68 21.58 11.73
N SER A 181 52.02 22.66 11.34
CA SER A 181 50.59 22.69 11.05
C SER A 181 50.29 22.18 9.64
N ASP A 182 49.01 21.95 9.36
CA ASP A 182 48.56 21.55 8.02
C ASP A 182 48.84 22.62 6.95
N ASP A 183 48.70 23.89 7.35
CA ASP A 183 49.04 25.07 6.53
C ASP A 183 50.54 25.10 6.23
N ASP A 184 51.39 24.80 7.23
CA ASP A 184 52.84 24.73 7.02
C ASP A 184 53.20 23.66 6.00
N LEU A 185 52.62 22.46 6.12
CA LEU A 185 52.87 21.37 5.17
C LEU A 185 52.39 21.73 3.76
N ARG A 186 51.23 22.38 3.63
CA ARG A 186 50.67 22.80 2.34
C ARG A 186 51.56 23.84 1.66
N GLU A 187 51.97 24.89 2.37
CA GLU A 187 52.83 25.92 1.79
C GLU A 187 54.23 25.38 1.42
N SER A 188 54.78 24.49 2.25
CA SER A 188 56.07 23.83 1.97
C SER A 188 56.01 22.91 0.76
N ALA A 189 54.89 22.19 0.60
CA ALA A 189 54.64 21.36 -0.57
C ALA A 189 54.61 22.21 -1.85
N TYR A 190 53.97 23.38 -1.82
CA TYR A 190 53.97 24.30 -2.94
C TYR A 190 55.37 24.83 -3.30
N GLU A 191 56.17 25.21 -2.29
CA GLU A 191 57.57 25.63 -2.47
C GLU A 191 58.41 24.53 -3.13
N LEU A 192 58.21 23.28 -2.69
CA LEU A 192 58.87 22.10 -3.26
C LEU A 192 58.49 21.88 -4.71
N LEU A 193 57.19 21.98 -5.06
CA LEU A 193 56.71 21.83 -6.43
C LEU A 193 57.35 22.86 -7.37
N LEU A 194 57.36 24.14 -6.96
CA LEU A 194 58.00 25.19 -7.73
C LEU A 194 59.49 24.91 -7.93
N ALA A 195 60.21 24.54 -6.87
CA ALA A 195 61.62 24.17 -6.97
C ALA A 195 61.83 23.01 -7.96
N SER A 196 61.07 21.91 -7.83
CA SER A 196 61.15 20.79 -8.76
C SER A 196 60.88 21.19 -10.21
N MET A 197 59.93 22.09 -10.47
CA MET A 197 59.64 22.61 -11.82
C MET A 197 60.81 23.41 -12.40
N PHE A 198 61.34 24.37 -11.63
CA PHE A 198 62.40 25.27 -12.08
C PHE A 198 63.68 24.52 -12.46
N PHE A 199 64.06 23.51 -11.67
CA PHE A 199 65.28 22.74 -11.94
C PHE A 199 65.10 21.60 -12.94
N SER A 200 63.86 21.20 -13.24
CA SER A 200 63.56 20.31 -14.36
C SER A 200 63.57 21.03 -15.73
N GLY A 201 63.86 22.34 -15.74
CA GLY A 201 63.94 23.15 -16.97
C GLY A 201 62.61 23.76 -17.41
N VAL A 202 61.60 23.85 -16.53
CA VAL A 202 60.33 24.53 -16.83
C VAL A 202 60.51 26.04 -16.67
N GLU A 203 60.46 26.79 -17.78
CA GLU A 203 60.53 28.26 -17.76
C GLU A 203 59.23 28.88 -17.24
N LEU A 204 59.29 29.48 -16.05
CA LEU A 204 58.22 30.26 -15.41
C LEU A 204 58.63 31.73 -15.33
N PHE A 205 57.77 32.65 -15.77
CA PHE A 205 58.04 34.09 -15.74
C PHE A 205 57.62 34.72 -14.39
N PRO A 206 58.40 35.66 -13.84
CA PRO A 206 57.99 36.44 -12.68
C PRO A 206 56.80 37.36 -13.02
N VAL A 207 55.85 37.48 -12.09
CA VAL A 207 54.54 38.15 -12.27
C VAL A 207 54.65 39.67 -12.49
N GLU A 208 55.83 40.28 -12.28
CA GLU A 208 56.02 41.73 -12.26
C GLU A 208 55.80 42.44 -13.62
N ASP A 209 55.85 41.73 -14.76
CA ASP A 209 55.74 42.39 -16.08
C ASP A 209 54.31 42.50 -16.66
N ARG A 210 53.29 41.91 -16.03
CA ARG A 210 51.90 41.94 -16.58
C ARG A 210 51.07 43.17 -16.20
N LYS A 211 51.59 44.10 -15.38
CA LYS A 211 50.81 45.25 -14.87
C LYS A 211 50.59 46.40 -15.87
N LYS A 212 51.06 46.33 -17.12
CA LYS A 212 50.81 47.37 -18.14
C LYS A 212 49.78 47.05 -19.23
N GLU A 213 49.23 45.83 -19.31
CA GLU A 213 48.22 45.47 -20.33
C GLU A 213 47.04 44.63 -19.79
N LYS A 214 46.32 45.10 -18.78
CA LYS A 214 45.13 44.38 -18.26
C LYS A 214 43.87 45.23 -18.06
N ASN A 215 43.67 46.25 -18.89
CA ASN A 215 42.34 46.84 -19.10
C ASN A 215 41.84 46.50 -20.51
N SER A 216 41.40 45.25 -20.76
CA SER A 216 40.37 44.89 -21.77
C SER A 216 40.43 43.41 -22.25
N LYS A 217 40.26 42.39 -21.39
CA LYS A 217 40.08 40.99 -21.87
C LYS A 217 39.06 40.15 -21.10
N PHE A 218 38.08 40.76 -20.43
CA PHE A 218 36.98 40.01 -19.80
C PHE A 218 35.78 39.72 -20.74
N LEU A 219 35.83 40.09 -22.03
CA LEU A 219 34.70 39.93 -22.97
C LEU A 219 35.08 39.38 -24.36
N SER A 220 35.97 38.39 -24.46
CA SER A 220 36.24 37.72 -25.76
C SER A 220 36.03 36.22 -25.80
N ARG A 221 35.40 35.60 -24.79
CA ARG A 221 34.96 34.19 -24.83
C ARG A 221 33.58 34.06 -25.50
N LEU A 222 33.46 34.56 -26.73
CA LEU A 222 32.30 34.33 -27.61
C LEU A 222 32.65 34.82 -29.02
N LYS A 223 33.42 34.02 -29.78
CA LYS A 223 33.30 33.85 -31.24
C LYS A 223 34.33 32.86 -31.78
N SER A 224 33.81 31.94 -32.58
CA SER A 224 34.48 30.95 -33.43
C SER A 224 35.64 31.49 -34.28
N LYS A 225 36.67 30.66 -34.55
CA LYS A 225 37.03 30.18 -35.92
C LYS A 225 38.41 29.49 -36.00
N ARG A 226 38.42 28.40 -36.79
CA ARG A 226 39.40 27.96 -37.82
C ARG A 226 40.89 28.34 -37.69
N GLU A 227 41.71 27.28 -37.69
CA GLU A 227 42.96 27.02 -38.42
C GLU A 227 43.84 28.20 -38.92
N LYS A 228 45.10 28.30 -38.46
CA LYS A 228 46.33 27.77 -39.13
C LYS A 228 47.62 28.16 -38.37
N PRO A 229 48.76 27.47 -38.61
CA PRO A 229 49.84 27.26 -37.64
C PRO A 229 51.04 28.23 -37.81
N HIS A 230 51.78 28.51 -36.73
CA HIS A 230 53.26 28.37 -36.60
C HIS A 230 53.81 29.04 -35.30
N SER A 231 54.94 28.47 -34.83
CA SER A 231 55.97 28.96 -33.88
C SER A 231 55.72 29.00 -32.35
N ARG A 232 55.81 27.84 -31.69
CA ARG A 232 56.42 27.56 -30.35
C ARG A 232 56.44 28.73 -29.32
N PRO A 233 55.31 29.02 -28.61
CA PRO A 233 55.36 29.51 -27.22
C PRO A 233 54.31 28.82 -26.30
N GLN A 234 53.55 27.84 -26.79
CA GLN A 234 52.36 27.31 -26.10
C GLN A 234 52.62 26.52 -24.81
N LEU A 235 53.79 25.89 -24.65
CA LEU A 235 54.08 25.02 -23.50
C LEU A 235 54.42 25.82 -22.22
N SER A 236 55.16 26.93 -22.33
CA SER A 236 55.53 27.76 -21.17
C SER A 236 54.34 28.57 -20.64
N GLU A 237 53.49 29.11 -21.52
CA GLU A 237 52.23 29.77 -21.11
C GLU A 237 51.30 28.79 -20.39
N ARG A 238 51.15 27.56 -20.91
CA ARG A 238 50.31 26.53 -20.30
C ARG A 238 50.81 26.12 -18.91
N HIS A 239 52.13 25.96 -18.71
CA HIS A 239 52.67 25.64 -17.37
C HIS A 239 52.50 26.81 -16.38
N SER A 240 52.61 28.06 -16.83
CA SER A 240 52.34 29.22 -15.96
C SER A 240 50.87 29.28 -15.53
N GLU A 241 49.94 29.01 -16.45
CA GLU A 241 48.49 28.96 -16.13
C GLU A 241 48.18 27.84 -15.14
N LEU A 242 48.76 26.65 -15.33
CA LEU A 242 48.61 25.52 -14.41
C LEU A 242 49.15 25.82 -13.01
N VAL A 243 50.29 26.49 -12.89
CA VAL A 243 50.87 26.89 -11.59
C VAL A 243 49.97 27.93 -10.89
N ASP A 244 49.36 28.84 -11.63
CA ASP A 244 48.41 29.80 -11.08
C ASP A 244 47.11 29.10 -10.59
N THR A 245 46.69 28.03 -11.28
CA THR A 245 45.60 27.13 -10.83
C THR A 245 46.00 26.38 -9.56
N ILE A 246 47.18 25.74 -9.52
CA ILE A 246 47.66 25.02 -8.33
C ILE A 246 47.78 25.97 -7.13
N ARG A 247 48.32 27.18 -7.34
CA ARG A 247 48.38 28.23 -6.31
C ARG A 247 46.99 28.56 -5.77
N ALA A 248 46.00 28.69 -6.66
CA ALA A 248 44.62 28.91 -6.26
C ALA A 248 44.14 27.74 -5.39
N GLN A 249 44.24 26.49 -5.88
CA GLN A 249 43.76 25.26 -5.20
C GLN A 249 44.43 24.99 -3.85
N MET A 250 45.72 25.33 -3.73
CA MET A 250 46.48 25.22 -2.48
C MET A 250 46.35 26.46 -1.57
N GLN A 251 45.52 27.44 -1.94
CA GLN A 251 45.25 28.67 -1.18
C GLN A 251 46.52 29.48 -0.85
N ILE A 252 47.48 29.49 -1.78
CA ILE A 252 48.74 30.23 -1.62
C ILE A 252 48.55 31.69 -2.04
N SER A 253 49.02 32.62 -1.21
CA SER A 253 48.92 34.06 -1.50
C SER A 253 49.80 34.47 -2.70
N GLU A 254 49.31 35.39 -3.53
CA GLU A 254 50.06 35.91 -4.68
C GLU A 254 51.40 36.55 -4.27
N ALA A 255 51.44 37.20 -3.10
CA ALA A 255 52.67 37.81 -2.58
C ALA A 255 53.73 36.76 -2.23
N MET A 256 53.32 35.66 -1.58
CA MET A 256 54.21 34.54 -1.24
C MET A 256 54.71 33.85 -2.51
N ASP A 257 53.80 33.56 -3.43
CA ASP A 257 54.12 32.92 -4.70
C ASP A 257 55.10 33.76 -5.55
N ALA A 258 54.85 35.06 -5.71
CA ALA A 258 55.76 35.95 -6.43
C ALA A 258 57.15 36.02 -5.79
N CYS A 259 57.21 36.05 -4.45
CA CYS A 259 58.45 36.02 -3.68
C CYS A 259 59.24 34.72 -3.92
N ILE A 260 58.57 33.56 -3.85
CA ILE A 260 59.20 32.25 -4.08
C ILE A 260 59.69 32.14 -5.52
N ARG A 261 58.85 32.45 -6.53
CA ARG A 261 59.23 32.39 -7.96
C ARG A 261 60.44 33.27 -8.27
N ARG A 262 60.46 34.51 -7.76
CA ARG A 262 61.59 35.44 -7.95
C ARG A 262 62.88 34.86 -7.39
N ASN A 263 62.83 34.27 -6.20
CA ASN A 263 64.02 33.68 -5.57
C ASN A 263 64.47 32.38 -6.27
N MET A 264 63.53 31.56 -6.73
CA MET A 264 63.84 30.33 -7.47
C MET A 264 64.53 30.61 -8.81
N VAL A 265 64.14 31.67 -9.53
CA VAL A 265 64.82 32.12 -10.76
C VAL A 265 66.27 32.55 -10.48
N GLN A 266 66.52 33.25 -9.37
CA GLN A 266 67.88 33.64 -8.98
C GLN A 266 68.73 32.43 -8.58
N LEU A 267 68.09 31.41 -8.00
CA LEU A 267 68.72 30.19 -7.54
C LEU A 267 69.13 29.29 -8.72
N THR A 268 68.25 29.08 -9.70
CA THR A 268 68.58 28.32 -10.92
C THR A 268 69.67 28.99 -11.75
N ALA A 269 69.68 30.33 -11.83
CA ALA A 269 70.74 31.07 -12.52
C ALA A 269 72.14 30.89 -11.89
N ARG A 270 72.21 30.56 -10.60
CA ARG A 270 73.47 30.38 -9.85
C ARG A 270 73.99 28.95 -9.85
N ARG A 271 73.21 27.96 -10.30
CA ARG A 271 73.50 26.53 -10.08
C ARG A 271 73.39 25.75 -11.39
N THR A 272 74.42 24.95 -11.71
CA THR A 272 74.37 23.99 -12.82
C THR A 272 73.56 22.76 -12.40
N CYS A 273 72.52 22.44 -13.16
CA CYS A 273 71.58 21.31 -13.04
C CYS A 273 72.13 20.10 -12.24
N GLY A 274 71.55 19.84 -11.06
CA GLY A 274 71.83 18.69 -10.21
C GLY A 274 70.61 18.35 -9.35
N GLN A 275 70.57 17.13 -8.78
CA GLN A 275 69.46 16.66 -7.96
C GLN A 275 69.26 17.53 -6.72
N ILE A 276 68.00 17.85 -6.39
CA ILE A 276 67.65 18.76 -5.28
C ILE A 276 66.94 17.98 -4.18
N ASP A 277 67.34 18.26 -2.96
CA ASP A 277 66.75 17.80 -1.73
C ASP A 277 66.00 18.92 -0.99
N LEU A 278 65.04 18.52 -0.16
CA LEU A 278 64.18 19.41 0.62
C LEU A 278 64.96 20.33 1.60
N PRO A 279 66.03 19.86 2.31
CA PRO A 279 66.85 20.73 3.14
C PRO A 279 67.52 21.84 2.33
N GLN A 280 68.02 21.54 1.14
CA GLN A 280 68.68 22.53 0.29
C GLN A 280 67.70 23.57 -0.22
N ILE A 281 66.47 23.20 -0.60
CA ILE A 281 65.41 24.16 -0.96
C ILE A 281 65.17 25.13 0.21
N SER A 282 64.98 24.60 1.42
CA SER A 282 64.72 25.40 2.61
C SER A 282 65.89 26.34 2.95
N LEU A 283 67.13 25.86 2.84
CA LEU A 283 68.33 26.65 3.10
C LEU A 283 68.56 27.76 2.07
N GLU A 284 68.29 27.49 0.78
CA GLU A 284 68.45 28.52 -0.25
C GLU A 284 67.33 29.58 -0.17
N LEU A 285 66.11 29.17 0.18
CA LEU A 285 65.01 30.09 0.48
C LEU A 285 65.37 31.01 1.65
N LEU A 286 65.99 30.49 2.72
CA LEU A 286 66.50 31.27 3.86
C LEU A 286 67.64 32.25 3.49
N ILE A 287 68.38 32.01 2.40
CA ILE A 287 69.41 32.95 1.90
C ILE A 287 68.79 34.06 1.06
N GLY A 288 67.84 33.70 0.18
CA GLY A 288 67.30 34.61 -0.83
C GLY A 288 66.21 35.55 -0.30
N ILE A 289 65.43 35.11 0.69
CA ILE A 289 64.25 35.81 1.15
C ILE A 289 64.55 36.64 2.41
N PHE A 290 64.24 37.93 2.33
CA PHE A 290 64.42 38.89 3.42
C PHE A 290 63.08 39.35 4.00
N ARG A 291 63.14 39.94 5.19
CA ARG A 291 61.98 40.56 5.85
C ARG A 291 61.25 41.59 4.97
N SER A 292 61.96 42.25 4.05
CA SER A 292 61.40 43.23 3.11
C SER A 292 60.49 42.63 2.04
N ASP A 293 60.57 41.33 1.79
CA ASP A 293 59.82 40.66 0.73
C ASP A 293 58.40 40.27 1.19
N PHE A 294 58.07 40.51 2.47
CA PHE A 294 56.77 40.22 3.04
C PHE A 294 56.00 41.50 3.36
N PRO A 295 54.67 41.50 3.15
CA PRO A 295 53.82 42.64 3.51
C PRO A 295 53.63 42.80 5.02
N ASN A 296 53.83 41.72 5.81
CA ASN A 296 53.62 41.70 7.26
C ASN A 296 54.76 40.95 7.96
N GLU A 297 55.27 41.52 9.05
CA GLU A 297 56.30 40.90 9.90
C GLU A 297 55.84 39.56 10.48
N LYS A 298 54.55 39.41 10.81
CA LYS A 298 54.01 38.12 11.31
C LYS A 298 54.14 37.01 10.27
N SER A 299 53.82 37.30 9.01
CA SER A 299 53.90 36.32 7.91
C SER A 299 55.34 35.91 7.63
N TYR A 300 56.29 36.85 7.72
CA TYR A 300 57.72 36.54 7.63
C TYR A 300 58.19 35.63 8.77
N ILE A 301 57.79 35.91 10.02
CA ILE A 301 58.17 35.09 11.18
C ILE A 301 57.57 33.68 11.07
N GLN A 302 56.30 33.57 10.65
CA GLN A 302 55.65 32.28 10.41
C GLN A 302 56.37 31.47 9.33
N TRP A 303 56.65 32.09 8.18
CA TRP A 303 57.43 31.47 7.10
C TRP A 303 58.82 31.02 7.58
N LYS A 304 59.56 31.89 8.29
CA LYS A 304 60.89 31.56 8.83
C LYS A 304 60.83 30.39 9.81
N SER A 305 59.85 30.42 10.73
CA SER A 305 59.64 29.34 11.70
C SER A 305 59.33 28.02 10.99
N ARG A 306 58.51 28.05 9.94
CA ARG A 306 58.23 26.87 9.11
C ARG A 306 59.49 26.29 8.48
N GLN A 307 60.32 27.10 7.81
CA GLN A 307 61.56 26.63 7.20
C GLN A 307 62.49 25.98 8.23
N VAL A 308 62.58 26.55 9.43
CA VAL A 308 63.36 25.96 10.53
C VAL A 308 62.74 24.66 11.03
N ASN A 309 61.43 24.59 11.19
CA ASN A 309 60.73 23.38 11.64
C ASN A 309 60.91 22.22 10.63
N ILE A 310 60.85 22.49 9.33
CA ILE A 310 61.15 21.49 8.28
C ILE A 310 62.59 20.99 8.39
N LEU A 311 63.56 21.91 8.51
CA LEU A 311 64.97 21.56 8.67
C LEU A 311 65.24 20.79 9.96
N GLU A 312 64.54 21.11 11.06
CA GLU A 312 64.64 20.39 12.32
C GLU A 312 64.07 18.98 12.19
N GLU A 313 62.92 18.80 11.54
CA GLU A 313 62.33 17.47 11.34
C GLU A 313 63.23 16.59 10.46
N LEU A 314 63.80 17.15 9.38
CA LEU A 314 64.65 16.44 8.43
C LEU A 314 66.03 16.09 9.01
N LEU A 315 66.71 17.07 9.61
CA LEU A 315 68.13 16.96 9.99
C LEU A 315 68.31 16.56 11.45
N TYR A 316 67.43 16.96 12.37
CA TYR A 316 67.59 16.68 13.79
C TYR A 316 66.85 15.40 14.23
N PHE A 317 65.61 15.21 13.76
CA PHE A 317 64.78 14.08 14.19
C PHE A 317 64.80 12.87 13.25
N SER A 318 64.91 13.09 11.95
CA SER A 318 64.85 12.02 10.94
C SER A 318 66.23 11.45 10.58
N ALA A 319 67.26 12.28 10.52
CA ALA A 319 68.60 11.85 10.14
C ALA A 319 69.39 11.20 11.29
N GLU A 320 70.03 10.07 11.01
CA GLU A 320 70.98 9.35 11.87
C GLU A 320 72.33 10.08 11.87
N LEU A 321 72.37 11.31 12.39
CA LEU A 321 73.58 12.12 12.48
C LEU A 321 74.37 11.86 13.78
N PRO A 322 75.72 11.96 13.75
CA PRO A 322 76.56 11.98 14.94
C PRO A 322 76.16 13.09 15.91
N GLU A 323 76.33 12.85 17.22
CA GLU A 323 75.90 13.78 18.28
C GLU A 323 76.52 15.18 18.13
N THR A 324 77.75 15.28 17.63
CA THR A 324 78.45 16.55 17.37
C THR A 324 77.76 17.38 16.29
N GLU A 325 77.36 16.75 15.18
CA GLU A 325 76.66 17.42 14.07
C GLU A 325 75.22 17.79 14.47
N ARG A 326 74.58 16.98 15.30
CA ARG A 326 73.25 17.23 15.88
C ARG A 326 73.25 18.46 16.79
N VAL A 327 74.28 18.64 17.61
CA VAL A 327 74.46 19.85 18.44
C VAL A 327 74.68 21.10 17.59
N ILE A 328 75.46 20.99 16.51
CA ILE A 328 75.70 22.08 15.55
C ILE A 328 74.37 22.51 14.91
N ILE A 329 73.57 21.58 14.40
CA ILE A 329 72.26 21.86 13.79
C ILE A 329 71.33 22.53 14.81
N LYS A 330 71.18 21.96 16.02
CA LYS A 330 70.32 22.52 17.06
C LYS A 330 70.69 23.95 17.41
N THR A 331 71.99 24.23 17.54
CA THR A 331 72.51 25.58 17.84
C THR A 331 72.24 26.55 16.69
N CYS A 332 72.49 26.13 15.44
CA CYS A 332 72.26 26.98 14.27
C CYS A 332 70.76 27.27 14.05
N LEU A 333 69.88 26.28 14.21
CA LEU A 333 68.42 26.45 14.08
C LEU A 333 67.85 27.34 15.18
N ALA A 334 68.37 27.27 16.41
CA ALA A 334 67.99 28.17 17.50
C ALA A 334 68.32 29.63 17.17
N LYS A 335 69.50 29.90 16.59
CA LYS A 335 69.90 31.23 16.13
C LYS A 335 69.01 31.78 15.01
N ILE A 336 68.50 30.92 14.12
CA ILE A 336 67.58 31.34 13.04
C ILE A 336 66.18 31.67 13.61
N ARG A 337 65.72 30.89 14.61
CA ARG A 337 64.43 31.15 15.30
C ARG A 337 64.43 32.48 16.06
N ASP A 338 65.53 32.84 16.70
CA ASP A 338 65.63 34.11 17.42
C ASP A 338 65.57 35.30 16.45
N THR A 339 64.46 36.05 16.49
CA THR A 339 64.24 37.22 15.63
C THR A 339 65.16 38.38 15.96
N LYS A 340 65.61 38.53 17.20
CA LYS A 340 66.54 39.60 17.60
C LYS A 340 67.95 39.29 17.12
N GLU A 341 68.39 38.04 17.28
CA GLU A 341 69.72 37.61 16.83
C GLU A 341 69.80 37.54 15.30
N TRP A 342 68.84 36.87 14.66
CA TRP A 342 68.83 36.64 13.21
C TRP A 342 68.58 37.93 12.43
N ASP A 343 67.47 38.64 12.71
CA ASP A 343 66.97 39.70 11.84
C ASP A 343 67.60 41.07 12.11
N VAL A 344 68.05 41.32 13.34
CA VAL A 344 68.55 42.63 13.79
C VAL A 344 70.06 42.63 14.08
N ALA A 345 70.58 41.62 14.78
CA ALA A 345 71.98 41.63 15.24
C ALA A 345 72.99 41.12 14.21
N MET A 346 72.63 40.14 13.37
CA MET A 346 73.57 39.49 12.44
C MET A 346 73.66 40.15 11.07
N SER A 347 74.89 40.25 10.55
CA SER A 347 75.16 40.70 9.17
C SER A 347 74.83 39.62 8.14
N PRO A 348 74.54 39.98 6.87
CA PRO A 348 74.29 38.99 5.80
C PRO A 348 75.40 37.95 5.64
N ALA A 349 76.66 38.32 5.86
CA ALA A 349 77.79 37.39 5.82
C ALA A 349 77.72 36.34 6.94
N GLN A 350 77.35 36.73 8.17
CA GLN A 350 77.17 35.82 9.31
C GLN A 350 75.96 34.88 9.11
N ARG A 351 74.87 35.38 8.50
CA ARG A 351 73.72 34.53 8.15
C ARG A 351 74.08 33.45 7.14
N VAL A 352 74.85 33.81 6.12
CA VAL A 352 75.37 32.85 5.12
C VAL A 352 76.30 31.83 5.78
N GLU A 353 77.13 32.23 6.75
CA GLU A 353 78.01 31.31 7.48
C GLU A 353 77.23 30.25 8.29
N ILE A 354 76.18 30.67 9.01
CA ILE A 354 75.29 29.75 9.76
C ILE A 354 74.58 28.79 8.79
N ILE A 355 74.03 29.31 7.68
CA ILE A 355 73.36 28.48 6.67
C ILE A 355 74.36 27.55 6.00
N SER A 356 75.60 27.99 5.74
CA SER A 356 76.66 27.15 5.18
C SER A 356 77.07 26.01 6.11
N SER A 357 77.03 26.23 7.42
CA SER A 357 77.28 25.20 8.43
C SER A 357 76.20 24.12 8.40
N ILE A 358 74.93 24.51 8.32
CA ILE A 358 73.82 23.55 8.14
C ILE A 358 73.92 22.84 6.79
N ARG A 359 74.24 23.57 5.71
CA ARG A 359 74.42 23.02 4.36
C ARG A 359 75.52 21.98 4.30
N GLN A 360 76.63 22.19 5.00
CA GLN A 360 77.74 21.22 5.05
C GLN A 360 77.29 19.90 5.69
N VAL A 361 76.50 19.96 6.77
CA VAL A 361 75.94 18.77 7.42
C VAL A 361 74.87 18.10 6.55
N ALA A 362 73.96 18.87 5.97
CA ALA A 362 72.92 18.36 5.07
C ALA A 362 73.52 17.69 3.82
N SER A 363 74.60 18.25 3.25
CA SER A 363 75.31 17.67 2.10
C SER A 363 75.96 16.33 2.46
N LYS A 364 76.59 16.23 3.65
CA LYS A 364 77.16 14.97 4.14
C LYS A 364 76.10 13.88 4.28
N ALA A 365 74.92 14.23 4.81
CA ALA A 365 73.79 13.31 4.91
C ALA A 365 73.23 12.94 3.53
N PHE A 366 73.16 13.89 2.59
CA PHE A 366 72.70 13.66 1.22
C PHE A 366 73.59 12.68 0.44
N PHE A 367 74.91 12.75 0.60
CA PHE A 367 75.87 11.85 -0.05
C PHE A 367 76.01 10.47 0.61
N GLN A 368 75.34 10.22 1.74
CA GLN A 368 75.20 8.85 2.24
C GLN A 368 74.33 8.07 1.24
N GLN A 369 74.89 7.01 0.64
CA GLN A 369 74.20 6.24 -0.39
C GLN A 369 72.85 5.70 0.11
N GLY A 370 71.84 5.76 -0.76
CA GLY A 370 70.57 5.06 -0.59
C GLY A 370 70.79 3.56 -0.38
N LYS A 371 69.92 2.93 0.41
CA LYS A 371 70.10 1.51 0.82
C LYS A 371 69.58 0.53 -0.22
N PHE A 372 68.74 0.96 -1.16
CA PHE A 372 67.97 0.08 -2.04
C PHE A 372 68.42 0.10 -3.51
N GLY A 373 69.36 0.98 -3.88
CA GLY A 373 69.95 1.02 -5.23
C GLY A 373 69.00 1.58 -6.30
N LEU A 374 68.00 2.37 -5.91
CA LEU A 374 67.04 2.98 -6.82
C LEU A 374 67.65 4.19 -7.55
N GLN A 375 67.18 4.46 -8.76
CA GLN A 375 67.65 5.61 -9.54
C GLN A 375 67.30 6.92 -8.82
N ASN A 376 68.30 7.77 -8.60
CA ASN A 376 68.16 9.04 -7.86
C ASN A 376 67.73 8.85 -6.38
N GLU A 377 67.97 7.69 -5.78
CA GLU A 377 67.67 7.48 -4.36
C GLU A 377 68.50 8.42 -3.47
N THR A 378 67.84 9.08 -2.52
CA THR A 378 68.50 9.92 -1.52
C THR A 378 68.30 9.35 -0.12
N TYR A 379 69.23 9.65 0.79
CA TYR A 379 69.12 9.27 2.20
C TYR A 379 67.76 9.62 2.84
N TYR A 380 67.20 10.78 2.49
CA TYR A 380 65.94 11.27 3.06
C TYR A 380 64.70 10.48 2.65
N TRP A 381 64.77 9.68 1.58
CA TRP A 381 63.67 8.80 1.18
C TRP A 381 63.32 7.77 2.26
N GLN A 382 64.33 7.31 3.02
CA GLN A 382 64.12 6.39 4.14
C GLN A 382 64.13 7.12 5.49
N ALA A 383 64.98 8.12 5.68
CA ALA A 383 65.10 8.78 6.99
C ALA A 383 63.86 9.61 7.32
N ALA A 384 63.30 10.32 6.34
CA ALA A 384 62.23 11.30 6.53
C ALA A 384 60.94 11.01 5.74
N TYR A 385 60.70 9.73 5.39
CA TYR A 385 59.53 9.32 4.59
C TYR A 385 58.19 9.87 5.13
N HIS A 386 58.04 9.95 6.46
CA HIS A 386 56.81 10.37 7.12
C HIS A 386 56.51 11.87 6.93
N LEU A 387 57.53 12.71 6.76
CA LEU A 387 57.35 14.11 6.34
C LEU A 387 57.10 14.18 4.83
N ASN A 388 57.88 13.43 4.04
CA ASN A 388 57.76 13.43 2.57
C ASN A 388 56.36 13.00 2.10
N ILE A 389 55.80 11.94 2.69
CA ILE A 389 54.45 11.46 2.37
C ILE A 389 53.39 12.52 2.70
N ARG A 390 53.52 13.21 3.85
CA ARG A 390 52.59 14.28 4.23
C ARG A 390 52.66 15.48 3.29
N LEU A 391 53.86 15.86 2.84
CA LEU A 391 54.03 16.89 1.83
C LEU A 391 53.40 16.47 0.49
N TYR A 392 53.58 15.21 0.10
CA TYR A 392 52.97 14.67 -1.12
C TYR A 392 51.43 14.62 -1.05
N GLU A 393 50.86 14.23 0.09
CA GLU A 393 49.41 14.26 0.35
C GLU A 393 48.86 15.69 0.15
N LYS A 394 49.59 16.74 0.58
CA LYS A 394 49.19 18.13 0.33
C LYS A 394 49.25 18.54 -1.13
N LEU A 395 50.20 18.00 -1.92
CA LEU A 395 50.24 18.22 -3.37
C LEU A 395 49.03 17.59 -4.06
N LEU A 396 48.70 16.35 -3.69
CA LEU A 396 47.56 15.63 -4.24
C LEU A 396 46.25 16.37 -3.94
N ASN A 397 46.12 16.99 -2.77
CA ASN A 397 44.94 17.79 -2.43
C ASN A 397 44.74 19.04 -3.33
N GLY A 398 45.77 19.43 -4.10
CA GLY A 398 45.69 20.53 -5.06
C GLY A 398 44.92 20.22 -6.36
N VAL A 399 44.48 18.98 -6.56
CA VAL A 399 43.67 18.57 -7.73
C VAL A 399 42.16 18.68 -7.53
N PHE A 400 41.71 18.89 -6.29
CA PHE A 400 40.31 19.09 -5.94
C PHE A 400 39.93 20.56 -6.04
N ASP A 401 38.71 20.84 -6.47
CA ASP A 401 38.19 22.22 -6.52
C ASP A 401 37.94 22.75 -5.10
N ILE A 402 38.44 23.94 -4.78
CA ILE A 402 38.17 24.61 -3.49
C ILE A 402 36.69 24.95 -3.31
N LEU A 403 35.97 25.30 -4.38
CA LEU A 403 34.58 25.73 -4.31
C LEU A 403 33.62 24.54 -4.23
N ASP A 404 33.97 23.45 -4.90
CA ASP A 404 33.25 22.18 -4.86
C ASP A 404 34.23 21.04 -4.55
N GLU A 405 34.45 20.84 -3.25
CA GLU A 405 35.41 19.87 -2.72
C GLU A 405 35.20 18.43 -3.25
N GLY A 406 34.02 18.09 -3.79
CA GLY A 406 33.73 16.77 -4.37
C GLY A 406 34.22 16.57 -5.81
N GLN A 407 34.60 17.64 -6.51
CA GLN A 407 34.96 17.61 -7.93
C GLN A 407 36.47 17.71 -8.16
N LEU A 408 36.93 17.01 -9.21
CA LEU A 408 38.26 17.20 -9.76
C LEU A 408 38.24 18.37 -10.75
N ILE A 409 39.28 19.20 -10.74
CA ILE A 409 39.44 20.30 -11.70
C ILE A 409 39.69 19.78 -13.12
N GLU A 410 39.29 20.55 -14.14
CA GLU A 410 39.47 20.16 -15.56
C GLU A 410 40.93 19.86 -15.91
N GLU A 411 41.88 20.53 -15.25
CA GLU A 411 43.31 20.34 -15.45
C GLU A 411 43.98 19.29 -14.52
N ALA A 412 43.22 18.45 -13.81
CA ALA A 412 43.76 17.52 -12.81
C ALA A 412 44.88 16.62 -13.36
N ASP A 413 44.70 16.01 -14.54
CA ASP A 413 45.73 15.17 -15.19
C ASP A 413 47.01 15.95 -15.50
N ALA A 414 46.86 17.21 -15.93
CA ALA A 414 48.00 18.08 -16.21
C ALA A 414 48.73 18.47 -14.92
N ILE A 415 48.01 18.70 -13.82
CA ILE A 415 48.60 19.01 -12.52
C ILE A 415 49.30 17.79 -11.92
N LEU A 416 48.73 16.59 -12.02
CA LEU A 416 49.40 15.35 -11.63
C LEU A 416 50.71 15.15 -12.40
N SER A 417 50.75 15.52 -13.69
CA SER A 417 51.99 15.47 -14.48
C SER A 417 53.07 16.43 -13.97
N LEU A 418 52.69 17.59 -13.41
CA LEU A 418 53.63 18.53 -12.78
C LEU A 418 54.08 18.04 -11.40
N ILE A 419 53.17 17.48 -10.61
CA ILE A 419 53.47 16.86 -9.30
C ILE A 419 54.46 15.70 -9.47
N LYS A 420 54.45 14.99 -10.61
CA LYS A 420 55.45 13.93 -10.91
C LYS A 420 56.90 14.42 -10.85
N LEU A 421 57.15 15.72 -11.04
CA LEU A 421 58.50 16.32 -10.92
C LEU A 421 59.03 16.30 -9.47
N THR A 422 58.18 16.19 -8.45
CA THR A 422 58.60 16.12 -7.04
C THR A 422 59.00 14.72 -6.60
N TRP A 423 58.75 13.70 -7.42
CA TRP A 423 58.92 12.28 -7.04
C TRP A 423 60.35 11.93 -6.63
N SER A 424 61.35 12.42 -7.37
CA SER A 424 62.77 12.16 -7.05
C SER A 424 63.22 12.81 -5.74
N THR A 425 62.56 13.89 -5.32
CA THR A 425 62.90 14.59 -4.08
C THR A 425 62.20 13.98 -2.87
N LEU A 426 60.94 13.53 -3.05
CA LEU A 426 60.13 12.95 -1.98
C LEU A 426 60.28 11.43 -1.81
N GLY A 427 60.79 10.73 -2.83
CA GLY A 427 60.86 9.26 -2.86
C GLY A 427 59.53 8.62 -3.24
N ILE A 428 58.81 9.20 -4.19
CA ILE A 428 57.54 8.66 -4.68
C ILE A 428 57.78 7.80 -5.92
N THR A 429 57.39 6.53 -5.85
CA THR A 429 57.36 5.62 -7.00
C THR A 429 55.97 5.58 -7.63
N ASP A 430 55.81 5.02 -8.84
CA ASP A 430 54.49 4.90 -9.49
C ASP A 430 53.51 4.13 -8.58
N LYS A 431 53.93 3.01 -7.95
CA LYS A 431 53.07 2.24 -7.02
C LYS A 431 52.70 3.04 -5.78
N LEU A 432 53.62 3.83 -5.23
CA LEU A 432 53.36 4.66 -4.06
C LEU A 432 52.40 5.82 -4.39
N HIS A 433 52.53 6.40 -5.59
CA HIS A 433 51.61 7.41 -6.08
C HIS A 433 50.19 6.86 -6.22
N ASP A 434 50.01 5.73 -6.91
CA ASP A 434 48.69 5.14 -7.12
C ASP A 434 48.01 4.82 -5.77
N ALA A 435 48.77 4.34 -4.78
CA ALA A 435 48.27 4.07 -3.43
C ALA A 435 47.89 5.35 -2.67
N LEU A 436 48.75 6.38 -2.68
CA LEU A 436 48.50 7.65 -1.99
C LEU A 436 47.40 8.48 -2.65
N TYR A 437 47.28 8.41 -3.97
CA TYR A 437 46.23 9.10 -4.71
C TYR A 437 44.88 8.40 -4.51
N GLY A 438 44.84 7.07 -4.54
CA GLY A 438 43.66 6.30 -4.13
C GLY A 438 43.24 6.63 -2.70
N TRP A 439 44.19 6.77 -1.76
CA TRP A 439 43.93 7.20 -0.39
C TRP A 439 43.29 8.61 -0.32
N ALA A 440 43.88 9.60 -0.99
CA ALA A 440 43.37 10.97 -1.01
C ALA A 440 41.95 11.05 -1.59
N LEU A 441 41.67 10.30 -2.67
CA LEU A 441 40.34 10.23 -3.27
C LEU A 441 39.28 9.63 -2.33
N VAL A 442 39.63 8.61 -1.54
CA VAL A 442 38.70 8.02 -0.56
C VAL A 442 38.49 8.95 0.63
N GLN A 443 39.53 9.62 1.14
CA GLN A 443 39.37 10.65 2.17
C GLN A 443 38.41 11.74 1.70
N GLN A 444 38.63 12.25 0.49
CA GLN A 444 37.78 13.28 -0.08
C GLN A 444 36.35 12.80 -0.28
N PHE A 445 36.14 11.55 -0.68
CA PHE A 445 34.80 10.95 -0.75
C PHE A 445 34.12 10.90 0.63
N VAL A 446 34.83 10.54 1.69
CA VAL A 446 34.24 10.44 3.03
C VAL A 446 33.73 11.81 3.53
N ASP A 447 34.41 12.88 3.14
CA ASP A 447 34.00 14.24 3.51
C ASP A 447 32.88 14.78 2.60
N THR A 448 32.90 14.47 1.31
CA THR A 448 32.03 15.11 0.30
C THR A 448 30.83 14.25 -0.13
N ALA A 449 30.91 12.94 0.07
CA ALA A 449 29.97 11.94 -0.44
C ALA A 449 29.81 11.92 -1.98
N GLU A 450 30.81 12.40 -2.74
CA GLU A 450 30.74 12.46 -4.21
C GLU A 450 31.16 11.15 -4.90
N GLY A 451 30.21 10.48 -5.55
CA GLY A 451 30.37 9.09 -5.95
C GLY A 451 31.39 8.84 -7.06
N THR A 452 31.75 9.84 -7.87
CA THR A 452 32.76 9.71 -8.94
C THR A 452 34.16 9.47 -8.38
N LEU A 453 34.46 10.02 -7.20
CA LEU A 453 35.76 9.88 -6.53
C LEU A 453 36.07 8.41 -6.17
N LEU A 454 35.06 7.64 -5.76
CA LEU A 454 35.23 6.21 -5.45
C LEU A 454 35.60 5.38 -6.68
N GLU A 455 35.09 5.72 -7.86
CA GLU A 455 35.43 5.02 -9.11
C GLU A 455 36.88 5.27 -9.49
N HIS A 456 37.32 6.52 -9.40
CA HIS A 456 38.72 6.89 -9.62
C HIS A 456 39.63 6.21 -8.58
N ALA A 457 39.24 6.20 -7.30
CA ALA A 457 39.99 5.52 -6.25
C ALA A 457 40.13 4.01 -6.52
N GLY A 458 39.04 3.36 -6.92
CA GLY A 458 39.05 1.94 -7.28
C GLY A 458 40.01 1.63 -8.42
N LEU A 459 40.05 2.47 -9.46
CA LEU A 459 40.98 2.32 -10.58
C LEU A 459 42.45 2.47 -10.15
N GLN A 460 42.77 3.45 -9.30
CA GLN A 460 44.14 3.64 -8.82
C GLN A 460 44.59 2.48 -7.92
N LEU A 461 43.75 2.05 -6.98
CA LEU A 461 44.07 0.93 -6.10
C LEU A 461 44.18 -0.39 -6.87
N GLN A 462 43.40 -0.59 -7.93
CA GLN A 462 43.53 -1.74 -8.81
C GLN A 462 44.87 -1.76 -9.56
N ARG A 463 45.41 -0.60 -9.95
CA ARG A 463 46.76 -0.51 -10.56
C ARG A 463 47.84 -0.98 -9.59
N VAL A 464 47.75 -0.59 -8.32
CA VAL A 464 48.66 -1.07 -7.25
C VAL A 464 48.63 -2.59 -7.13
N VAL A 465 47.44 -3.22 -7.18
CA VAL A 465 47.26 -4.68 -7.10
C VAL A 465 47.81 -5.38 -8.35
N SER A 466 47.57 -4.81 -9.54
CA SER A 466 47.90 -5.44 -10.83
C SER A 466 49.36 -5.29 -11.27
N ALA A 467 50.11 -4.38 -10.66
CA ALA A 467 51.48 -4.11 -11.02
C ALA A 467 52.39 -5.29 -10.61
N LYS A 468 52.85 -6.06 -11.59
CA LYS A 468 53.80 -7.18 -11.41
C LYS A 468 54.94 -6.79 -10.47
N GLU A 469 55.37 -7.71 -9.62
CA GLU A 469 56.58 -7.56 -8.79
C GLU A 469 57.85 -7.68 -9.65
N ASP A 470 57.97 -6.89 -10.71
CA ASP A 470 59.06 -7.02 -11.68
C ASP A 470 60.38 -6.39 -11.17
N ASP A 471 60.36 -5.59 -10.08
CA ASP A 471 61.56 -4.98 -9.46
C ASP A 471 61.68 -5.28 -7.95
N CYS A 472 62.55 -6.23 -7.60
CA CYS A 472 62.84 -6.63 -6.21
C CYS A 472 63.29 -5.45 -5.32
N ASN A 473 63.92 -4.44 -5.90
CA ASN A 473 64.47 -3.30 -5.14
C ASN A 473 63.36 -2.32 -4.73
N GLU A 474 62.39 -2.06 -5.61
CA GLU A 474 61.23 -1.21 -5.31
C GLU A 474 60.37 -1.85 -4.20
N GLY A 475 60.16 -3.17 -4.25
CA GLY A 475 59.44 -3.90 -3.21
C GLY A 475 60.10 -3.80 -1.82
N GLN A 476 61.44 -3.89 -1.76
CA GLN A 476 62.19 -3.73 -0.51
C GLN A 476 62.12 -2.29 0.03
N TYR A 477 62.20 -1.29 -0.84
CA TYR A 477 62.03 0.12 -0.45
C TYR A 477 60.64 0.37 0.14
N MET A 478 59.59 -0.10 -0.52
CA MET A 478 58.20 0.05 -0.05
C MET A 478 57.97 -0.62 1.31
N ASN A 479 58.60 -1.78 1.54
CA ASN A 479 58.59 -2.47 2.83
C ASN A 479 59.34 -1.72 3.94
N SER A 480 60.26 -0.82 3.58
CA SER A 480 60.99 0.02 4.53
C SER A 480 60.14 1.20 5.05
N ILE A 481 59.12 1.63 4.31
CA ILE A 481 58.18 2.69 4.69
C ILE A 481 57.15 2.12 5.66
N THR A 482 57.36 2.33 6.95
CA THR A 482 56.61 1.61 7.99
C THR A 482 55.58 2.48 8.70
N CYS A 483 54.44 1.90 8.99
CA CYS A 483 53.35 2.50 9.74
C CYS A 483 53.06 1.66 10.98
N LEU A 484 52.72 2.33 12.08
CA LEU A 484 52.35 1.69 13.35
C LEU A 484 50.85 1.80 13.53
N LYS A 485 50.17 0.65 13.59
CA LYS A 485 48.74 0.59 13.90
C LYS A 485 48.49 -0.23 15.16
N GLU A 486 47.63 0.29 16.01
CA GLU A 486 47.10 -0.43 17.16
C GLU A 486 45.92 -1.29 16.71
N ARG A 487 46.02 -2.61 16.89
CA ARG A 487 44.92 -3.54 16.70
C ARG A 487 44.86 -4.47 17.92
N ASN A 488 43.71 -4.48 18.59
CA ASN A 488 43.44 -5.32 19.77
C ASN A 488 44.51 -5.21 20.88
N GLY A 489 45.02 -4.00 21.15
CA GLY A 489 46.05 -3.76 22.17
C GLY A 489 47.47 -4.16 21.78
N SER A 490 47.71 -4.63 20.55
CA SER A 490 49.05 -4.93 20.00
C SER A 490 49.41 -3.96 18.87
N GLN A 491 50.63 -3.41 18.90
CA GLN A 491 51.14 -2.57 17.81
C GLN A 491 51.63 -3.48 16.67
N LYS A 492 50.94 -3.45 15.53
CA LYS A 492 51.36 -4.16 14.32
C LYS A 492 52.08 -3.19 13.39
N LYS A 493 53.31 -3.54 13.01
CA LYS A 493 54.10 -2.83 12.01
C LYS A 493 53.65 -3.28 10.62
N LEU A 494 53.18 -2.34 9.81
CA LEU A 494 52.73 -2.57 8.43
C LEU A 494 53.54 -1.68 7.49
N ASN A 495 53.69 -2.07 6.23
CA ASN A 495 54.18 -1.12 5.22
C ASN A 495 53.07 -0.09 4.87
N LEU A 496 53.42 1.04 4.24
CA LEU A 496 52.46 2.12 3.98
C LEU A 496 51.26 1.64 3.13
N VAL A 497 51.52 0.87 2.08
CA VAL A 497 50.48 0.35 1.19
C VAL A 497 49.52 -0.54 1.96
N GLN A 498 50.03 -1.53 2.71
CA GLN A 498 49.22 -2.36 3.61
C GLN A 498 48.44 -1.53 4.62
N SER A 499 49.00 -0.43 5.13
CA SER A 499 48.30 0.47 6.05
C SER A 499 47.14 1.21 5.38
N ILE A 500 47.33 1.73 4.16
CA ILE A 500 46.30 2.38 3.34
C ILE A 500 45.17 1.40 3.05
N PHE A 501 45.49 0.24 2.49
CA PHE A 501 44.51 -0.81 2.17
C PHE A 501 43.77 -1.28 3.41
N LEU A 502 44.46 -1.44 4.55
CA LEU A 502 43.79 -1.77 5.80
C LEU A 502 42.86 -0.66 6.28
N SER A 503 43.26 0.62 6.23
CA SER A 503 42.40 1.76 6.64
C SER A 503 41.13 1.83 5.79
N ILE A 504 41.28 1.80 4.47
CA ILE A 504 40.14 1.88 3.55
C ILE A 504 39.27 0.63 3.70
N GLY A 505 39.89 -0.55 3.84
CA GLY A 505 39.19 -1.82 4.09
C GLY A 505 38.40 -1.80 5.39
N THR A 506 38.97 -1.30 6.49
CA THR A 506 38.24 -1.18 7.77
C THR A 506 37.09 -0.17 7.69
N TRP A 507 37.25 0.91 6.94
CA TRP A 507 36.16 1.86 6.71
C TRP A 507 35.05 1.21 5.87
N CYS A 508 35.38 0.54 4.77
CA CYS A 508 34.42 -0.22 3.98
C CYS A 508 33.68 -1.27 4.84
N ASP A 509 34.42 -2.02 5.66
CA ASP A 509 33.86 -3.01 6.58
C ASP A 509 32.87 -2.37 7.55
N SER A 510 33.20 -1.22 8.13
CA SER A 510 32.30 -0.52 9.06
C SER A 510 31.00 -0.08 8.37
N LYS A 511 31.07 0.41 7.13
CA LYS A 511 29.89 0.85 6.38
C LYS A 511 29.06 -0.31 5.84
N LEU A 512 29.68 -1.40 5.44
CA LEU A 512 29.00 -2.60 4.92
C LEU A 512 28.41 -3.47 6.03
N GLN A 513 28.95 -3.44 7.26
CA GLN A 513 28.35 -4.14 8.40
C GLN A 513 26.95 -3.58 8.78
N ASP A 514 26.65 -2.34 8.40
CA ASP A 514 25.33 -1.73 8.58
C ASP A 514 24.94 -0.89 7.34
N TYR A 515 24.87 -1.54 6.19
CA TYR A 515 24.54 -0.86 4.93
C TYR A 515 23.12 -0.30 4.90
N HIS A 516 22.18 -0.90 5.64
CA HIS A 516 20.82 -0.39 5.77
C HIS A 516 20.78 1.00 6.43
N LEU A 517 21.72 1.32 7.32
CA LEU A 517 21.85 2.65 7.90
C LEU A 517 22.50 3.60 6.90
N HIS A 518 23.68 3.24 6.39
CA HIS A 518 24.55 4.15 5.66
C HIS A 518 24.14 4.41 4.20
N PHE A 519 23.39 3.51 3.56
CA PHE A 519 23.04 3.62 2.15
C PHE A 519 21.52 3.69 1.92
N SER A 520 20.74 3.99 2.95
CA SER A 520 19.28 4.17 2.85
C SER A 520 18.88 5.35 1.96
N GLU A 521 19.59 6.48 2.07
CA GLU A 521 19.27 7.70 1.30
C GLU A 521 19.92 7.73 -0.09
N LYS A 522 21.14 7.17 -0.22
CA LYS A 522 21.94 7.19 -1.46
C LYS A 522 22.42 5.78 -1.84
N PRO A 523 21.53 4.92 -2.36
CA PRO A 523 21.86 3.52 -2.68
C PRO A 523 22.91 3.36 -3.78
N VAL A 524 23.11 4.39 -4.62
CA VAL A 524 24.11 4.38 -5.70
C VAL A 524 25.54 4.20 -5.16
N HIS A 525 25.84 4.69 -3.96
CA HIS A 525 27.17 4.54 -3.36
C HIS A 525 27.44 3.11 -2.87
N PHE A 526 26.40 2.33 -2.53
CA PHE A 526 26.56 0.97 -2.03
C PHE A 526 27.35 0.10 -3.01
N LYS A 527 26.94 0.12 -4.30
CA LYS A 527 27.64 -0.63 -5.35
C LYS A 527 29.12 -0.24 -5.47
N LYS A 528 29.42 1.05 -5.33
CA LYS A 528 30.79 1.57 -5.44
C LYS A 528 31.65 1.15 -4.24
N VAL A 529 31.09 1.18 -3.03
CA VAL A 529 31.79 0.76 -1.80
C VAL A 529 32.01 -0.76 -1.79
N VAL A 530 31.06 -1.57 -2.27
CA VAL A 530 31.24 -3.02 -2.42
C VAL A 530 32.36 -3.33 -3.43
N ALA A 531 32.40 -2.62 -4.56
CA ALA A 531 33.47 -2.77 -5.55
C ALA A 531 34.85 -2.41 -4.95
N LEU A 532 34.93 -1.29 -4.23
CA LEU A 532 36.14 -0.87 -3.52
C LEU A 532 36.59 -1.91 -2.47
N ALA A 533 35.67 -2.40 -1.64
CA ALA A 533 35.95 -3.43 -0.64
C ALA A 533 36.50 -4.71 -1.27
N SER A 534 35.99 -5.10 -2.45
CA SER A 534 36.52 -6.24 -3.20
C SER A 534 37.95 -6.02 -3.69
N THR A 535 38.23 -4.86 -4.32
CA THR A 535 39.59 -4.55 -4.81
C THR A 535 40.63 -4.59 -3.70
N ILE A 536 40.25 -4.19 -2.48
CA ILE A 536 41.11 -4.19 -1.29
C ILE A 536 41.25 -5.58 -0.68
N GLY A 537 40.16 -6.36 -0.65
CA GLY A 537 40.13 -7.72 -0.09
C GLY A 537 41.13 -8.68 -0.75
N LEU A 538 41.45 -8.47 -2.03
CA LEU A 538 42.46 -9.22 -2.79
C LEU A 538 43.88 -9.12 -2.18
N LEU A 539 44.26 -8.00 -1.55
CA LEU A 539 45.62 -7.78 -1.02
C LEU A 539 45.83 -8.28 0.41
N THR A 540 44.80 -8.26 1.25
CA THR A 540 44.90 -8.77 2.64
C THR A 540 45.09 -10.29 2.72
N SER A 541 44.90 -11.00 1.60
CA SER A 541 45.00 -12.47 1.49
C SER A 541 46.18 -12.95 0.64
N ALA A 542 47.15 -12.08 0.32
CA ALA A 542 48.26 -12.37 -0.59
C ALA A 542 49.21 -13.53 -0.15
N ASP A 543 48.95 -14.19 0.97
CA ASP A 543 49.64 -15.43 1.40
C ASP A 543 48.90 -16.73 1.03
N CYS A 544 47.77 -16.71 0.30
CA CYS A 544 47.03 -17.94 0.01
C CYS A 544 46.43 -18.02 -1.39
N ALA A 545 46.62 -19.18 -2.03
CA ALA A 545 46.24 -19.51 -3.40
C ALA A 545 44.79 -19.10 -3.77
N ASP A 546 44.62 -18.68 -5.03
CA ASP A 546 43.43 -18.05 -5.64
C ASP A 546 42.04 -18.66 -5.35
N LYS A 547 41.94 -19.91 -4.89
CA LYS A 547 40.66 -20.54 -4.50
C LYS A 547 40.20 -20.20 -3.09
N VAL A 548 41.10 -19.79 -2.19
CA VAL A 548 40.75 -19.44 -0.79
C VAL A 548 40.18 -18.02 -0.69
N ILE A 549 40.60 -17.13 -1.60
CA ILE A 549 40.26 -15.70 -1.64
C ILE A 549 38.76 -15.48 -1.91
N VAL A 550 38.17 -16.23 -2.85
CA VAL A 550 36.74 -16.12 -3.18
C VAL A 550 35.86 -16.60 -2.03
N ASN A 551 36.24 -17.68 -1.34
CA ASN A 551 35.48 -18.20 -0.20
C ASN A 551 35.51 -17.27 1.02
N ALA A 552 36.69 -16.70 1.34
CA ALA A 552 36.81 -15.71 2.41
C ALA A 552 35.99 -14.44 2.12
N SER A 553 35.91 -14.01 0.86
CA SER A 553 35.07 -12.87 0.46
C SER A 553 33.57 -13.17 0.58
N ARG A 554 33.13 -14.38 0.24
CA ARG A 554 31.72 -14.80 0.36
C ARG A 554 31.27 -14.89 1.82
N GLU A 555 32.09 -15.47 2.70
CA GLU A 555 31.81 -15.52 4.14
C GLU A 555 31.72 -14.13 4.75
N LYS A 556 32.59 -13.21 4.31
CA LYS A 556 32.57 -11.81 4.75
C LYS A 556 31.30 -11.09 4.32
N VAL A 557 30.85 -11.28 3.07
CA VAL A 557 29.59 -10.71 2.56
C VAL A 557 28.38 -11.29 3.31
N LYS A 558 28.34 -12.60 3.55
CA LYS A 558 27.31 -13.22 4.41
C LYS A 558 27.27 -12.55 5.78
N SER A 559 28.44 -12.32 6.38
CA SER A 559 28.55 -11.67 7.67
C SER A 559 28.10 -10.19 7.67
N TYR A 560 28.25 -9.47 6.55
CA TYR A 560 27.71 -8.12 6.39
C TYR A 560 26.19 -8.13 6.31
N VAL A 561 25.62 -9.02 5.50
CA VAL A 561 24.18 -9.20 5.35
C VAL A 561 23.53 -9.54 6.68
N GLU A 562 24.04 -10.54 7.39
CA GLU A 562 23.51 -10.93 8.70
C GLU A 562 23.54 -9.77 9.70
N ARG A 563 24.68 -9.06 9.83
CA ARG A 563 24.80 -7.95 10.79
C ARG A 563 23.94 -6.76 10.40
N SER A 564 23.88 -6.40 9.11
CA SER A 564 23.12 -5.23 8.69
C SER A 564 21.62 -5.47 8.80
N VAL A 565 21.14 -6.67 8.47
CA VAL A 565 19.73 -7.04 8.63
C VAL A 565 19.37 -7.10 10.11
N GLU A 566 20.20 -7.70 10.96
CA GLU A 566 20.00 -7.69 12.43
C GLU A 566 19.97 -6.27 13.00
N ALA A 567 20.85 -5.38 12.55
CA ALA A 567 20.87 -3.98 12.97
C ALA A 567 19.62 -3.21 12.50
N ALA A 568 19.17 -3.45 11.26
CA ALA A 568 17.95 -2.86 10.71
C ALA A 568 16.70 -3.31 11.48
N ILE A 569 16.59 -4.62 11.76
CA ILE A 569 15.55 -5.20 12.60
C ILE A 569 15.56 -4.54 13.99
N GLY A 570 16.74 -4.43 14.61
CA GLY A 570 16.90 -3.79 15.92
C GLY A 570 16.38 -2.36 15.95
N ARG A 571 16.75 -1.53 14.96
CA ARG A 571 16.26 -0.15 14.85
C ARG A 571 14.74 -0.09 14.69
N VAL A 572 14.18 -0.91 13.81
CA VAL A 572 12.73 -0.96 13.59
C VAL A 572 12.01 -1.38 14.87
N ALA A 573 12.52 -2.38 15.59
CA ALA A 573 11.92 -2.84 16.84
C ALA A 573 11.91 -1.75 17.92
N VAL A 574 12.95 -0.91 18.02
CA VAL A 574 12.94 0.29 18.88
C VAL A 574 11.84 1.27 18.47
N THR A 575 11.77 1.62 17.17
CA THR A 575 10.78 2.59 16.68
C THR A 575 9.34 2.12 16.89
N VAL A 576 9.08 0.81 16.76
CA VAL A 576 7.75 0.22 17.03
C VAL A 576 7.41 0.28 18.53
N LEU A 577 8.39 0.07 19.41
CA LEU A 577 8.21 0.21 20.86
C LEU A 577 7.89 1.64 21.31
N GLU A 578 8.49 2.63 20.64
CA GLU A 578 8.27 4.06 20.91
C GLU A 578 7.00 4.61 20.24
N SER A 579 6.42 3.87 19.29
CA SER A 579 5.22 4.29 18.56
C SER A 579 4.00 4.37 19.49
N LYS A 580 3.16 5.40 19.27
CA LYS A 580 1.88 5.62 19.97
C LYS A 580 0.67 5.25 19.12
N GLU A 581 0.88 4.49 18.06
CA GLU A 581 -0.19 4.10 17.15
C GLU A 581 -1.16 3.13 17.84
N ARG A 582 -2.44 3.18 17.45
CA ARG A 582 -3.50 2.35 18.04
C ARG A 582 -3.44 0.88 17.61
N THR A 583 -2.71 0.58 16.54
CA THR A 583 -2.52 -0.76 16.00
C THR A 583 -1.57 -1.59 16.86
N HIS A 584 -1.84 -2.88 16.98
CA HIS A 584 -1.01 -3.79 17.78
C HIS A 584 0.45 -3.79 17.30
N ARG A 585 1.40 -3.78 18.24
CA ARG A 585 2.84 -3.65 17.96
C ARG A 585 3.39 -4.76 17.06
N LEU A 586 2.87 -5.99 17.18
CA LEU A 586 3.29 -7.10 16.31
C LEU A 586 2.82 -6.94 14.85
N ALA A 587 1.67 -6.30 14.63
CA ALA A 587 1.19 -6.01 13.28
C ALA A 587 2.03 -4.90 12.65
N LEU A 588 2.38 -3.87 13.42
CA LEU A 588 3.30 -2.82 13.00
C LEU A 588 4.69 -3.37 12.70
N LEU A 589 5.22 -4.22 13.56
CA LEU A 589 6.50 -4.88 13.35
C LEU A 589 6.49 -5.67 12.04
N ALA A 590 5.46 -6.47 11.77
CA ALA A 590 5.36 -7.24 10.53
C ALA A 590 5.41 -6.34 9.28
N ASN A 591 4.62 -5.26 9.28
CA ASN A 591 4.59 -4.29 8.18
C ASN A 591 5.93 -3.61 7.97
N GLN A 592 6.66 -3.27 9.04
CA GLN A 592 7.98 -2.66 8.92
C GLN A 592 9.04 -3.66 8.44
N LEU A 593 8.99 -4.91 8.89
CA LEU A 593 9.90 -5.97 8.41
C LEU A 593 9.71 -6.24 6.92
N ARG A 594 8.46 -6.15 6.43
CA ARG A 594 8.14 -6.22 4.99
C ARG A 594 8.84 -5.13 4.18
N LEU A 595 8.87 -3.89 4.70
CA LEU A 595 9.62 -2.81 4.07
C LEU A 595 11.15 -3.05 4.05
N ILE A 596 11.69 -3.73 5.06
CA ILE A 596 13.10 -4.15 5.04
C ILE A 596 13.32 -5.20 3.95
N ALA A 597 12.46 -6.22 3.86
CA ALA A 597 12.53 -7.28 2.85
C ALA A 597 12.46 -6.71 1.42
N ASP A 598 11.53 -5.78 1.18
CA ASP A 598 11.36 -5.13 -0.13
C ASP A 598 12.60 -4.31 -0.53
N ARG A 599 13.19 -3.58 0.44
CA ARG A 599 14.45 -2.83 0.21
C ARG A 599 15.61 -3.77 -0.08
N GLU A 600 15.72 -4.86 0.68
CA GLU A 600 16.73 -5.88 0.46
C GLU A 600 16.64 -6.45 -0.96
N LEU A 601 15.43 -6.81 -1.40
CA LEU A 601 15.18 -7.35 -2.74
C LEU A 601 15.50 -6.35 -3.86
N LYS A 602 15.02 -5.10 -3.73
CA LYS A 602 15.08 -4.10 -4.82
C LYS A 602 16.42 -3.37 -4.91
N ILE A 603 17.06 -3.10 -3.77
CA ILE A 603 18.22 -2.20 -3.70
C ILE A 603 19.52 -2.99 -3.53
N PHE A 604 19.59 -3.87 -2.53
CA PHE A 604 20.85 -4.46 -2.09
C PHE A 604 21.15 -5.79 -2.79
N PHE A 605 20.15 -6.67 -2.94
CA PHE A 605 20.30 -7.98 -3.57
C PHE A 605 20.86 -7.91 -5.00
N PRO A 606 20.45 -6.98 -5.90
CA PRO A 606 21.01 -6.92 -7.26
C PRO A 606 22.52 -6.67 -7.29
N VAL A 607 23.06 -6.00 -6.26
CA VAL A 607 24.50 -5.74 -6.11
C VAL A 607 25.20 -6.93 -5.45
N LEU A 608 24.60 -7.47 -4.38
CA LEU A 608 25.16 -8.57 -3.59
C LEU A 608 25.14 -9.90 -4.33
N ARG A 609 24.17 -10.11 -5.24
CA ARG A 609 24.02 -11.32 -6.06
C ARG A 609 25.29 -11.72 -6.82
N GLN A 610 26.10 -10.74 -7.24
CA GLN A 610 27.37 -11.01 -7.93
C GLN A 610 28.40 -11.71 -7.03
N TRP A 611 28.32 -11.50 -5.72
CA TRP A 611 29.30 -11.95 -4.72
C TRP A 611 28.77 -13.14 -3.90
N SER A 612 27.50 -13.09 -3.51
CA SER A 612 26.81 -14.13 -2.75
C SER A 612 25.35 -14.27 -3.23
N PRO A 613 25.04 -15.28 -4.07
CA PRO A 613 23.66 -15.53 -4.49
C PRO A 613 22.75 -15.94 -3.33
N GLU A 614 23.32 -16.45 -2.23
CA GLU A 614 22.63 -16.83 -1.00
C GLU A 614 22.25 -15.64 -0.11
N SER A 615 22.69 -14.41 -0.41
CA SER A 615 22.45 -13.22 0.42
C SER A 615 20.96 -13.00 0.72
N MET A 616 20.10 -13.07 -0.30
CA MET A 616 18.65 -12.88 -0.10
C MET A 616 18.04 -13.93 0.83
N MET A 617 18.45 -15.19 0.68
CA MET A 617 17.95 -16.28 1.53
C MET A 617 18.33 -16.05 2.99
N ILE A 618 19.56 -15.59 3.25
CA ILE A 618 20.05 -15.27 4.59
C ILE A 618 19.24 -14.11 5.21
N SER A 619 19.01 -13.03 4.45
CA SER A 619 18.20 -11.89 4.91
C SER A 619 16.78 -12.30 5.26
N VAL A 620 16.12 -13.06 4.39
CA VAL A 620 14.77 -13.57 4.63
C VAL A 620 14.71 -14.50 5.84
N GLN A 621 15.65 -15.44 5.97
CA GLN A 621 15.72 -16.33 7.13
C GLN A 621 15.88 -15.56 8.45
N LYS A 622 16.70 -14.51 8.47
CA LYS A 622 16.88 -13.66 9.66
C LYS A 622 15.63 -12.87 10.02
N LEU A 623 14.95 -12.28 9.03
CA LEU A 623 13.67 -11.58 9.21
C LEU A 623 12.60 -12.54 9.75
N HIS A 624 12.47 -13.71 9.11
CA HIS A 624 11.52 -14.75 9.49
C HIS A 624 11.81 -15.31 10.90
N GLN A 625 13.07 -15.60 11.22
CA GLN A 625 13.42 -16.09 12.56
C GLN A 625 13.09 -15.05 13.64
N PHE A 626 13.46 -13.79 13.42
CA PHE A 626 13.21 -12.73 14.40
C PHE A 626 11.72 -12.53 14.69
N TYR A 627 10.89 -12.47 13.64
CA TYR A 627 9.45 -12.30 13.81
C TYR A 627 8.81 -13.56 14.43
N GLY A 628 9.19 -14.74 13.97
CA GLY A 628 8.67 -16.03 14.44
C GLY A 628 8.87 -16.25 15.93
N GLU A 629 10.04 -15.90 16.47
CA GLU A 629 10.33 -16.05 17.91
C GLU A 629 9.39 -15.20 18.80
N ILE A 630 8.79 -14.14 18.25
CA ILE A 630 7.85 -13.27 18.97
C ILE A 630 6.39 -13.64 18.65
N LEU A 631 6.13 -14.05 17.41
CA LEU A 631 4.80 -14.45 16.92
C LEU A 631 4.35 -15.79 17.50
N ILE A 632 5.22 -16.80 17.58
CA ILE A 632 4.83 -18.16 17.99
C ILE A 632 4.19 -18.21 19.40
N PRO A 633 4.73 -17.52 20.43
CA PRO A 633 4.06 -17.43 21.73
C PRO A 633 2.70 -16.75 21.66
N PHE A 634 2.56 -15.70 20.85
CA PHE A 634 1.29 -14.99 20.64
C PHE A 634 0.25 -15.92 20.01
N LEU A 635 0.60 -16.65 18.94
CA LEU A 635 -0.29 -17.60 18.26
C LEU A 635 -0.83 -18.69 19.20
N LYS A 636 -0.02 -19.15 20.17
CA LYS A 636 -0.47 -20.14 21.17
C LYS A 636 -1.47 -19.56 22.18
N GLY A 637 -1.51 -18.24 22.35
CA GLY A 637 -2.43 -17.54 23.25
C GLY A 637 -3.75 -17.12 22.60
N VAL A 638 -3.87 -17.16 21.27
CA VAL A 638 -5.10 -16.74 20.57
C VAL A 638 -6.16 -17.83 20.66
N SER A 639 -7.28 -17.50 21.32
CA SER A 639 -8.46 -18.38 21.44
C SER A 639 -9.73 -17.79 20.80
N SER A 640 -9.72 -16.52 20.41
CA SER A 640 -10.86 -15.82 19.77
C SER A 640 -10.36 -14.67 18.89
N LEU A 641 -11.20 -14.19 17.97
CA LEU A 641 -10.93 -13.02 17.11
C LEU A 641 -11.07 -11.70 17.88
N SER A 642 -10.16 -11.48 18.84
CA SER A 642 -9.97 -10.20 19.53
C SER A 642 -9.51 -9.09 18.57
N GLU A 643 -9.57 -7.84 19.00
CA GLU A 643 -9.07 -6.70 18.22
C GLU A 643 -7.57 -6.86 17.88
N ASP A 644 -6.78 -7.38 18.83
CA ASP A 644 -5.38 -7.69 18.62
C ASP A 644 -5.19 -8.81 17.59
N ALA A 645 -5.92 -9.93 17.70
CA ALA A 645 -5.83 -11.04 16.75
C ALA A 645 -6.22 -10.63 15.33
N ARG A 646 -7.25 -9.77 15.17
CA ARG A 646 -7.68 -9.23 13.87
C ARG A 646 -6.63 -8.35 13.21
N SER A 647 -5.75 -7.71 13.97
CA SER A 647 -4.65 -6.91 13.41
C SER A 647 -3.39 -7.73 13.16
N VAL A 648 -3.06 -8.67 14.05
CA VAL A 648 -1.79 -9.42 14.00
C VAL A 648 -1.83 -10.57 13.00
N LEU A 649 -2.88 -11.38 12.98
CA LEU A 649 -2.94 -12.57 12.12
C LEU A 649 -2.81 -12.23 10.62
N PRO A 650 -3.51 -11.20 10.08
CA PRO A 650 -3.38 -10.85 8.67
C PRO A 650 -2.02 -10.25 8.33
N ALA A 651 -1.48 -9.40 9.21
CA ALA A 651 -0.16 -8.80 9.01
C ALA A 651 0.95 -9.86 9.06
N ALA A 652 0.83 -10.84 9.96
CA ALA A 652 1.74 -11.98 10.04
C ALA A 652 1.66 -12.87 8.79
N TYR A 653 0.45 -13.14 8.30
CA TYR A 653 0.23 -13.95 7.10
C TYR A 653 0.80 -13.28 5.85
N ALA A 654 0.58 -11.97 5.69
CA ALA A 654 1.13 -11.19 4.59
C ALA A 654 2.67 -11.20 4.61
N LEU A 655 3.29 -11.06 5.79
CA LEU A 655 4.74 -11.14 5.92
C LEU A 655 5.27 -12.53 5.57
N ASP A 656 4.66 -13.59 6.10
CA ASP A 656 5.09 -14.98 5.87
C ASP A 656 5.04 -15.35 4.38
N ASN A 657 3.93 -15.01 3.71
CA ASN A 657 3.78 -15.23 2.27
C ASN A 657 4.79 -14.44 1.43
N GLU A 658 5.01 -13.16 1.74
CA GLU A 658 5.97 -12.35 0.99
C GLU A 658 7.40 -12.86 1.17
N LEU A 659 7.79 -13.19 2.40
CA LEU A 659 9.09 -13.79 2.69
C LEU A 659 9.24 -15.16 2.00
N GLY A 660 8.20 -16.00 2.01
CA GLY A 660 8.19 -17.29 1.31
C GLY A 660 8.33 -17.15 -0.21
N GLN A 661 7.62 -16.20 -0.83
CA GLN A 661 7.74 -15.90 -2.26
C GLN A 661 9.13 -15.43 -2.63
N ILE A 662 9.67 -14.46 -1.88
CA ILE A 662 11.03 -13.95 -2.06
C ILE A 662 12.04 -15.09 -1.92
N TYR A 663 11.92 -15.93 -0.89
CA TYR A 663 12.80 -17.07 -0.66
C TYR A 663 12.77 -18.07 -1.81
N THR A 664 11.57 -18.36 -2.33
CA THR A 664 11.38 -19.32 -3.43
C THR A 664 11.97 -18.78 -4.73
N SER A 665 11.74 -17.49 -5.03
CA SER A 665 12.35 -16.82 -6.20
C SER A 665 13.88 -16.84 -6.15
N ALA A 666 14.47 -16.59 -4.97
CA ALA A 666 15.91 -16.66 -4.77
C ALA A 666 16.47 -18.09 -4.90
N LEU A 667 15.69 -19.11 -4.55
CA LEU A 667 16.06 -20.52 -4.68
C LEU A 667 16.03 -20.99 -6.14
N GLU A 668 15.04 -20.55 -6.93
CA GLU A 668 14.93 -20.92 -8.35
C GLU A 668 16.11 -20.39 -9.19
N GLU A 669 16.64 -19.22 -8.85
CA GLU A 669 17.83 -18.65 -9.49
C GLU A 669 19.12 -19.42 -9.20
N GLN A 670 19.16 -20.28 -8.16
CA GLN A 670 20.33 -21.05 -7.73
C GLN A 670 20.45 -22.45 -8.33
N LYS A 671 19.59 -22.84 -9.29
CA LYS A 671 19.50 -24.19 -9.93
C LYS A 671 20.77 -24.62 -10.73
N VAL A 672 21.96 -24.61 -10.13
CA VAL A 672 23.20 -25.19 -10.67
C VAL A 672 23.81 -26.27 -9.76
N GLN A 673 23.45 -26.40 -8.47
CA GLN A 673 24.02 -27.47 -7.63
C GLN A 673 22.98 -28.20 -6.76
N HIS A 674 22.90 -29.52 -6.98
CA HIS A 674 22.16 -30.50 -6.19
C HIS A 674 22.54 -30.43 -4.70
N SER A 675 21.70 -29.82 -3.88
CA SER A 675 21.72 -29.98 -2.42
C SER A 675 20.29 -30.01 -1.87
N PRO A 676 20.05 -30.66 -0.71
CA PRO A 676 18.71 -30.80 -0.14
C PRO A 676 18.14 -29.43 0.22
N ARG A 677 16.94 -29.11 -0.29
CA ARG A 677 16.25 -27.83 -0.09
C ARG A 677 15.98 -27.56 1.40
N PRO A 678 16.54 -26.52 2.04
CA PRO A 678 15.98 -26.02 3.28
C PRO A 678 14.74 -25.20 2.93
N TYR A 679 13.55 -25.76 3.12
CA TYR A 679 12.28 -25.04 2.95
C TYR A 679 12.12 -24.04 4.10
N LEU A 680 11.55 -22.85 3.85
CA LEU A 680 11.19 -21.92 4.91
C LEU A 680 9.93 -22.46 5.60
N ASP A 681 10.03 -22.84 6.88
CA ASP A 681 8.90 -23.34 7.66
C ASP A 681 7.92 -22.20 7.95
N HIS A 682 6.82 -22.16 7.22
CA HIS A 682 5.76 -21.15 7.38
C HIS A 682 5.16 -21.23 8.80
N TYR A 683 4.66 -20.12 9.34
CA TYR A 683 4.17 -20.04 10.72
C TYR A 683 2.86 -20.83 10.97
N GLN A 684 2.30 -21.48 9.95
CA GLN A 684 1.05 -22.26 10.02
C GLN A 684 -0.14 -21.46 10.54
N ILE A 685 -0.22 -20.17 10.17
CA ILE A 685 -1.29 -19.26 10.59
C ILE A 685 -2.66 -19.83 10.23
N GLU A 686 -2.77 -20.54 9.09
CA GLU A 686 -3.97 -21.23 8.62
C GLU A 686 -4.58 -22.17 9.68
N LYS A 687 -3.74 -22.89 10.44
CA LYS A 687 -4.22 -23.83 11.47
C LYS A 687 -4.81 -23.13 12.69
N VAL A 688 -4.36 -21.90 12.96
CA VAL A 688 -4.85 -21.09 14.08
C VAL A 688 -6.06 -20.28 13.64
N SER A 689 -6.03 -19.68 12.44
CA SER A 689 -7.12 -18.84 11.94
C SER A 689 -8.34 -19.64 11.52
N GLY A 690 -8.19 -20.85 10.98
CA GLY A 690 -9.31 -21.62 10.44
C GLY A 690 -10.48 -21.81 11.43
N PRO A 691 -10.25 -22.42 12.61
CA PRO A 691 -11.30 -22.57 13.62
C PRO A 691 -11.91 -21.23 14.07
N LEU A 692 -11.10 -20.18 14.16
CA LEU A 692 -11.55 -18.85 14.57
C LEU A 692 -12.49 -18.21 13.53
N ILE A 693 -12.18 -18.37 12.24
CA ILE A 693 -13.03 -17.89 11.15
C ILE A 693 -14.36 -18.65 11.19
N ILE A 694 -14.34 -19.97 11.36
CA ILE A 694 -15.57 -20.76 11.49
C ILE A 694 -16.41 -20.31 12.69
N ASP A 695 -15.82 -20.10 13.86
CA ASP A 695 -16.53 -19.61 15.04
C ASP A 695 -17.16 -18.22 14.79
N TRP A 696 -16.44 -17.33 14.08
CA TRP A 696 -16.98 -16.04 13.66
C TRP A 696 -18.15 -16.18 12.68
N VAL A 697 -18.03 -17.03 11.67
CA VAL A 697 -19.09 -17.33 10.68
C VAL A 697 -20.33 -17.88 11.39
N ILE A 698 -20.17 -18.81 12.35
CA ILE A 698 -21.28 -19.33 13.16
C ILE A 698 -21.95 -18.20 13.97
N GLY A 699 -21.16 -17.30 14.55
CA GLY A 699 -21.68 -16.11 15.23
C GLY A 699 -22.53 -15.23 14.31
N GLN A 700 -22.01 -14.91 13.11
CA GLN A 700 -22.74 -14.12 12.11
C GLN A 700 -24.02 -14.81 11.65
N HIS A 701 -23.99 -16.13 11.42
CA HIS A 701 -25.15 -16.89 10.97
C HIS A 701 -26.37 -16.69 11.89
N THR A 702 -26.16 -16.81 13.20
CA THR A 702 -27.25 -16.65 14.18
C THR A 702 -27.83 -15.24 14.20
N HIS A 703 -26.95 -14.23 14.08
CA HIS A 703 -27.33 -12.84 14.06
C HIS A 703 -28.15 -12.50 12.80
N ILE A 704 -27.65 -12.88 11.62
CA ILE A 704 -28.31 -12.60 10.34
C ILE A 704 -29.69 -13.26 10.28
N LEU A 705 -29.83 -14.51 10.71
CA LEU A 705 -31.14 -15.16 10.77
C LEU A 705 -32.14 -14.44 11.68
N GLU A 706 -31.69 -13.93 12.82
CA GLU A 706 -32.54 -13.16 13.73
C GLU A 706 -32.95 -11.81 13.12
N TRP A 707 -32.02 -11.13 12.46
CA TRP A 707 -32.29 -9.88 11.73
C TRP A 707 -33.25 -10.08 10.57
N THR A 708 -33.07 -11.12 9.75
CA THR A 708 -33.99 -11.47 8.66
C THR A 708 -35.41 -11.70 9.20
N ARG A 709 -35.55 -12.40 10.33
CA ARG A 709 -36.86 -12.60 10.97
C ARG A 709 -37.47 -11.28 11.43
N ARG A 710 -36.71 -10.43 12.13
CA ARG A 710 -37.18 -9.11 12.60
C ARG A 710 -37.58 -8.19 11.45
N ALA A 711 -36.81 -8.19 10.36
CA ALA A 711 -37.10 -7.38 9.17
C ALA A 711 -38.43 -7.80 8.53
N LEU A 712 -38.71 -9.11 8.45
CA LEU A 712 -39.98 -9.64 7.94
C LEU A 712 -41.17 -9.39 8.87
N ASP A 713 -40.97 -9.41 10.19
CA ASP A 713 -42.04 -9.17 11.16
C ASP A 713 -42.44 -7.67 11.22
N LEU A 714 -41.56 -6.76 10.79
CA LEU A 714 -41.83 -5.31 10.67
C LEU A 714 -42.31 -4.88 9.28
N GLU A 715 -42.43 -5.82 8.33
CA GLU A 715 -42.73 -5.50 6.93
C GLU A 715 -44.23 -5.29 6.69
N ASP A 716 -44.60 -4.10 6.24
CA ASP A 716 -45.98 -3.72 5.90
C ASP A 716 -46.35 -4.00 4.43
N TRP A 717 -45.36 -4.35 3.59
CA TRP A 717 -45.47 -4.58 2.15
C TRP A 717 -45.86 -3.32 1.38
N GLU A 718 -45.16 -2.22 1.66
CA GLU A 718 -45.25 -0.97 0.91
C GLU A 718 -44.01 -0.80 0.00
N PRO A 719 -44.13 -0.07 -1.13
CA PRO A 719 -42.99 0.11 -2.02
C PRO A 719 -41.95 1.01 -1.36
N LEU A 720 -40.67 0.63 -1.44
CA LEU A 720 -39.56 1.40 -0.85
C LEU A 720 -39.49 2.84 -1.39
N SER A 721 -39.73 3.03 -2.69
CA SER A 721 -39.88 4.34 -3.32
C SER A 721 -40.63 4.25 -4.65
N PHE A 722 -40.89 5.39 -5.31
CA PHE A 722 -41.51 5.41 -6.63
C PHE A 722 -40.70 4.64 -7.70
N HIS A 723 -39.37 4.64 -7.59
CA HIS A 723 -38.47 3.95 -8.52
C HIS A 723 -38.13 2.52 -8.06
N GLN A 724 -38.23 2.23 -6.76
CA GLN A 724 -37.92 0.93 -6.17
C GLN A 724 -39.20 0.33 -5.57
N ARG A 725 -39.88 -0.49 -6.37
CA ARG A 725 -41.20 -1.06 -6.05
C ARG A 725 -41.13 -2.40 -5.30
N GLN A 726 -39.97 -2.73 -4.74
CA GLN A 726 -39.74 -3.88 -3.86
C GLN A 726 -39.87 -3.50 -2.37
N ALA A 727 -40.01 -4.50 -1.52
CA ALA A 727 -40.06 -4.34 -0.06
C ALA A 727 -38.72 -3.85 0.52
N ALA A 728 -38.79 -3.11 1.64
CA ALA A 728 -37.59 -2.60 2.32
C ALA A 728 -36.78 -3.72 2.99
N SER A 729 -37.47 -4.71 3.57
CA SER A 729 -36.84 -5.83 4.29
C SER A 729 -35.82 -6.61 3.46
N ILE A 730 -36.11 -6.89 2.18
CA ILE A 730 -35.17 -7.66 1.35
C ILE A 730 -33.89 -6.88 1.04
N VAL A 731 -33.99 -5.56 0.86
CA VAL A 731 -32.82 -4.71 0.59
C VAL A 731 -31.89 -4.72 1.79
N GLU A 732 -32.44 -4.65 3.01
CA GLU A 732 -31.65 -4.73 4.23
C GLU A 732 -31.01 -6.11 4.42
N VAL A 733 -31.71 -7.20 4.08
CA VAL A 733 -31.14 -8.56 4.13
C VAL A 733 -29.95 -8.69 3.17
N PHE A 734 -30.06 -8.24 1.93
CA PHE A 734 -28.92 -8.26 0.99
C PHE A 734 -27.78 -7.37 1.48
N ARG A 735 -28.07 -6.17 1.99
CA ARG A 735 -27.05 -5.27 2.56
C ARG A 735 -26.26 -5.94 3.69
N ILE A 736 -26.94 -6.65 4.59
CA ILE A 736 -26.29 -7.38 5.70
C ILE A 736 -25.44 -8.55 5.16
N LEU A 737 -25.94 -9.27 4.15
CA LEU A 737 -25.18 -10.37 3.52
C LEU A 737 -23.93 -9.84 2.82
N GLU A 738 -24.04 -8.78 2.02
CA GLU A 738 -22.92 -8.10 1.36
C GLU A 738 -21.89 -7.60 2.39
N GLU A 739 -22.34 -6.94 3.47
CA GLU A 739 -21.45 -6.49 4.56
C GLU A 739 -20.73 -7.67 5.23
N THR A 740 -21.40 -8.82 5.37
CA THR A 740 -20.79 -10.03 5.96
C THR A 740 -19.73 -10.64 5.02
N VAL A 741 -20.01 -10.65 3.72
CA VAL A 741 -19.06 -11.06 2.67
C VAL A 741 -17.83 -10.16 2.71
N ASP A 742 -18.03 -8.84 2.69
CA ASP A 742 -16.95 -7.85 2.75
C ASP A 742 -16.12 -7.98 4.04
N GLN A 743 -16.77 -8.21 5.18
CA GLN A 743 -16.07 -8.42 6.45
C GLN A 743 -15.20 -9.67 6.42
N LEU A 744 -15.71 -10.82 5.91
CA LEU A 744 -14.95 -12.06 5.84
C LEU A 744 -13.71 -11.92 4.96
N PHE A 745 -13.88 -11.44 3.72
CA PHE A 745 -12.77 -11.28 2.78
C PHE A 745 -11.82 -10.14 3.21
N GLY A 746 -12.34 -9.10 3.85
CA GLY A 746 -11.57 -7.99 4.42
C GLY A 746 -10.67 -8.38 5.59
N MET A 747 -10.87 -9.54 6.22
CA MET A 747 -9.95 -10.05 7.25
C MET A 747 -8.56 -10.35 6.70
N ASN A 748 -8.38 -10.56 5.38
CA ASN A 748 -7.10 -10.92 4.76
C ASN A 748 -6.42 -12.14 5.42
N LEU A 749 -7.24 -13.11 5.84
CA LEU A 749 -6.79 -14.37 6.41
C LEU A 749 -6.84 -15.48 5.34
N PRO A 750 -6.05 -16.56 5.52
CA PRO A 750 -6.15 -17.73 4.66
C PRO A 750 -7.54 -18.36 4.78
N LEU A 751 -8.24 -18.46 3.64
CA LEU A 751 -9.55 -19.09 3.53
C LEU A 751 -9.42 -20.41 2.76
N ASP A 752 -10.17 -21.40 3.20
CA ASP A 752 -10.30 -22.70 2.52
C ASP A 752 -11.74 -22.96 2.04
N ILE A 753 -11.94 -24.08 1.37
CA ILE A 753 -13.26 -24.46 0.83
C ILE A 753 -14.30 -24.61 1.95
N THR A 754 -13.91 -25.00 3.16
CA THR A 754 -14.84 -25.15 4.29
C THR A 754 -15.37 -23.79 4.77
N HIS A 755 -14.53 -22.75 4.77
CA HIS A 755 -14.96 -21.38 5.06
C HIS A 755 -15.92 -20.84 4.00
N LEU A 756 -15.64 -21.12 2.72
CA LEU A 756 -16.54 -20.74 1.62
C LEU A 756 -17.89 -21.47 1.72
N GLN A 757 -17.88 -22.78 1.99
CA GLN A 757 -19.09 -23.55 2.23
C GLN A 757 -19.91 -22.99 3.40
N ALA A 758 -19.25 -22.59 4.49
CA ALA A 758 -19.91 -22.00 5.64
C ALA A 758 -20.54 -20.63 5.29
N LEU A 759 -19.86 -19.78 4.51
CA LEU A 759 -20.43 -18.52 4.00
C LEU A 759 -21.65 -18.76 3.10
N LEU A 760 -21.53 -19.65 2.10
CA LEU A 760 -22.63 -19.99 1.19
C LEU A 760 -23.82 -20.58 1.96
N SER A 761 -23.55 -21.36 3.01
CA SER A 761 -24.58 -21.85 3.92
C SER A 761 -25.31 -20.69 4.62
N ILE A 762 -24.62 -19.65 5.10
CA ILE A 762 -25.28 -18.46 5.68
C ILE A 762 -26.20 -17.79 4.67
N VAL A 763 -25.71 -17.56 3.46
CA VAL A 763 -26.49 -16.93 2.38
C VAL A 763 -27.73 -17.76 2.07
N PHE A 764 -27.55 -19.08 1.94
CA PHE A 764 -28.64 -20.03 1.70
C PHE A 764 -29.71 -19.96 2.79
N HIS A 765 -29.34 -20.17 4.05
CA HIS A 765 -30.31 -20.23 5.15
C HIS A 765 -31.00 -18.88 5.37
N SER A 766 -30.31 -17.77 5.15
CA SER A 766 -30.89 -16.42 5.29
C SER A 766 -31.94 -16.14 4.22
N LEU A 767 -31.62 -16.41 2.95
CA LEU A 767 -32.55 -16.19 1.84
C LEU A 767 -33.68 -17.23 1.80
N ASP A 768 -33.40 -18.50 2.10
CA ASP A 768 -34.43 -19.53 2.21
C ASP A 768 -35.40 -19.20 3.35
N ALA A 769 -34.91 -18.83 4.54
CA ALA A 769 -35.79 -18.42 5.64
C ALA A 769 -36.71 -17.25 5.24
N TYR A 770 -36.20 -16.29 4.46
CA TYR A 770 -36.99 -15.20 3.90
C TYR A 770 -38.07 -15.72 2.94
N LEU A 771 -37.67 -16.53 1.96
CA LEU A 771 -38.57 -17.09 0.94
C LEU A 771 -39.67 -17.99 1.56
N GLN A 772 -39.31 -18.87 2.50
CA GLN A 772 -40.26 -19.73 3.20
C GLN A 772 -41.28 -18.91 4.00
N ARG A 773 -40.86 -17.80 4.62
CA ARG A 773 -41.78 -16.90 5.33
C ARG A 773 -42.77 -16.25 4.38
N VAL A 774 -42.31 -15.76 3.22
CA VAL A 774 -43.19 -15.19 2.18
C VAL A 774 -44.20 -16.23 1.68
N LEU A 775 -43.74 -17.45 1.41
CA LEU A 775 -44.60 -18.55 0.98
C LEU A 775 -45.66 -18.91 2.03
N ASN A 776 -45.28 -19.01 3.31
CA ASN A 776 -46.19 -19.34 4.41
C ASN A 776 -47.26 -18.26 4.68
N GLN A 777 -47.06 -17.04 4.18
CA GLN A 777 -48.03 -15.95 4.24
C GLN A 777 -49.01 -15.95 3.06
N LEU A 778 -48.86 -16.83 2.06
CA LEU A 778 -49.80 -16.94 0.94
C LEU A 778 -50.99 -17.85 1.29
N VAL A 779 -52.11 -17.65 0.59
CA VAL A 779 -53.34 -18.46 0.73
C VAL A 779 -53.52 -19.35 -0.49
N GLU A 780 -54.01 -20.57 -0.31
CA GLU A 780 -54.33 -21.45 -1.43
C GLU A 780 -55.49 -20.90 -2.28
N LYS A 781 -55.35 -20.93 -3.60
CA LYS A 781 -56.37 -20.43 -4.57
C LYS A 781 -57.75 -21.05 -4.36
N ASN A 782 -57.82 -22.29 -3.86
CA ASN A 782 -59.07 -23.03 -3.62
C ASN A 782 -60.03 -22.33 -2.63
N HIS A 783 -59.51 -21.44 -1.78
CA HIS A 783 -60.32 -20.65 -0.84
C HIS A 783 -60.97 -19.43 -1.50
N LEU A 784 -60.49 -19.00 -2.67
CA LEU A 784 -61.04 -17.84 -3.39
C LEU A 784 -62.25 -18.19 -4.26
N TYR A 785 -62.40 -19.44 -4.69
CA TYR A 785 -63.51 -19.82 -5.57
C TYR A 785 -64.86 -19.84 -4.83
N PRO A 786 -65.93 -19.31 -5.45
CA PRO A 786 -67.28 -19.44 -4.92
C PRO A 786 -67.75 -20.90 -4.92
N SER A 787 -68.66 -21.23 -3.99
CA SER A 787 -69.30 -22.56 -3.97
C SER A 787 -70.15 -22.75 -5.23
N ALA A 788 -70.02 -23.92 -5.88
CA ALA A 788 -70.82 -24.24 -7.06
C ALA A 788 -72.32 -24.27 -6.70
N PRO A 789 -73.18 -23.55 -7.44
CA PRO A 789 -74.61 -23.59 -7.20
C PRO A 789 -75.21 -24.95 -7.57
N PRO A 790 -76.38 -25.31 -7.02
CA PRO A 790 -77.01 -26.58 -7.33
C PRO A 790 -77.53 -26.62 -8.77
N LEU A 791 -77.44 -27.80 -9.38
CA LEU A 791 -77.89 -28.03 -10.75
C LEU A 791 -79.42 -27.99 -10.83
N THR A 792 -79.94 -27.14 -11.72
CA THR A 792 -81.37 -26.99 -12.00
C THR A 792 -81.61 -27.13 -13.49
N ARG A 793 -82.86 -27.40 -13.89
CA ARG A 793 -83.28 -27.40 -15.29
C ARG A 793 -84.13 -26.17 -15.62
N TYR A 794 -84.00 -25.69 -16.86
CA TYR A 794 -84.77 -24.54 -17.38
C TYR A 794 -86.31 -24.76 -17.32
N THR A 795 -87.05 -23.68 -17.02
CA THR A 795 -88.51 -23.59 -17.12
C THR A 795 -88.96 -22.34 -17.86
N GLU A 796 -90.00 -22.49 -18.70
CA GLU A 796 -90.50 -21.43 -19.57
C GLU A 796 -91.57 -20.54 -18.93
N THR A 797 -92.18 -20.99 -17.82
CA THR A 797 -93.28 -20.28 -17.14
C THR A 797 -92.85 -19.73 -15.79
N ALA A 798 -92.32 -18.50 -15.77
CA ALA A 798 -92.32 -17.64 -14.59
C ALA A 798 -92.13 -16.17 -14.99
N ILE A 799 -92.97 -15.30 -14.45
CA ILE A 799 -92.89 -13.83 -14.53
C ILE A 799 -91.52 -13.37 -14.00
N PRO A 800 -90.85 -12.38 -14.60
CA PRO A 800 -89.54 -11.92 -14.15
C PRO A 800 -89.67 -11.10 -12.86
N LEU A 801 -89.83 -11.77 -11.71
CA LEU A 801 -89.51 -11.14 -10.42
C LEU A 801 -88.00 -11.21 -10.23
N ILE A 802 -87.39 -10.05 -10.00
CA ILE A 802 -85.99 -9.91 -9.61
C ILE A 802 -85.77 -10.70 -8.32
N LYS A 803 -85.29 -11.94 -8.45
CA LYS A 803 -84.96 -12.86 -7.37
C LYS A 803 -83.69 -12.36 -6.67
N LYS A 804 -83.90 -11.71 -5.53
CA LYS A 804 -82.90 -10.97 -4.76
C LYS A 804 -82.32 -11.84 -3.65
N ARG A 805 -81.51 -12.83 -3.99
CA ARG A 805 -80.50 -13.41 -3.09
C ARG A 805 -79.18 -13.59 -3.83
N LEU A 806 -78.09 -13.14 -3.22
CA LEU A 806 -76.72 -13.52 -3.58
C LEU A 806 -76.51 -14.95 -3.07
N ASN A 807 -75.81 -15.78 -3.85
CA ASN A 807 -75.42 -17.13 -3.44
C ASN A 807 -74.78 -17.11 -2.05
N GLU A 808 -75.16 -18.08 -1.21
CA GLU A 808 -74.63 -18.23 0.14
C GLU A 808 -73.10 -18.37 0.12
N TYR A 809 -72.42 -17.47 0.86
CA TYR A 809 -70.97 -17.49 1.03
C TYR A 809 -70.52 -18.81 1.65
N LYS A 810 -69.41 -19.37 1.16
CA LYS A 810 -68.68 -20.42 1.86
C LYS A 810 -68.21 -19.83 3.20
N VAL A 811 -68.69 -20.35 4.33
CA VAL A 811 -68.23 -19.92 5.66
C VAL A 811 -66.73 -20.22 5.75
N LEU A 812 -65.91 -19.16 5.73
CA LEU A 812 -64.47 -19.20 5.96
C LEU A 812 -64.21 -18.96 7.45
N ASP A 813 -63.16 -19.57 8.00
CA ASP A 813 -62.71 -19.29 9.37
C ASP A 813 -62.25 -17.82 9.48
N ASP A 814 -62.56 -17.14 10.59
CA ASP A 814 -62.24 -15.71 10.80
C ASP A 814 -60.75 -15.39 10.55
N ILE A 815 -59.83 -16.28 10.95
CA ILE A 815 -58.38 -16.14 10.75
C ILE A 815 -58.00 -16.13 9.25
N MET A 816 -58.69 -16.91 8.42
CA MET A 816 -58.44 -16.97 6.98
C MET A 816 -58.99 -15.72 6.28
N LEU A 817 -60.10 -15.19 6.78
CA LEU A 817 -60.70 -13.96 6.28
C LEU A 817 -59.80 -12.74 6.57
N ASP A 818 -59.23 -12.67 7.78
CA ASP A 818 -58.28 -11.61 8.15
C ASP A 818 -57.03 -11.64 7.26
N ARG A 819 -56.45 -12.83 7.01
CA ARG A 819 -55.33 -12.99 6.07
C ARG A 819 -55.68 -12.56 4.64
N LEU A 820 -56.88 -12.90 4.17
CA LEU A 820 -57.36 -12.47 2.85
C LEU A 820 -57.57 -10.96 2.78
N ASN A 821 -58.02 -10.33 3.86
CA ASN A 821 -58.17 -8.87 3.92
C ASN A 821 -56.82 -8.16 3.93
N GLU A 822 -55.79 -8.74 4.56
CA GLU A 822 -54.42 -8.21 4.55
C GLU A 822 -53.72 -8.37 3.19
N LEU A 823 -53.99 -9.44 2.43
CA LEU A 823 -53.36 -9.74 1.12
C LEU A 823 -53.95 -8.94 -0.05
N THR A 824 -54.01 -7.62 0.06
CA THR A 824 -54.49 -6.74 -1.02
C THR A 824 -53.64 -6.86 -2.30
N ILE A 825 -54.22 -6.52 -3.46
CA ILE A 825 -53.53 -6.57 -4.76
C ILE A 825 -52.20 -5.79 -4.74
N PRO A 826 -52.12 -4.53 -4.23
CA PRO A 826 -50.85 -3.81 -4.20
C PRO A 826 -49.77 -4.53 -3.39
N LYS A 827 -50.13 -5.11 -2.23
CA LYS A 827 -49.20 -5.86 -1.39
C LYS A 827 -48.72 -7.15 -2.06
N LEU A 828 -49.59 -7.85 -2.78
CA LEU A 828 -49.20 -9.03 -3.58
C LEU A 828 -48.27 -8.64 -4.75
N CYS A 829 -48.50 -7.48 -5.38
CA CYS A 829 -47.62 -6.96 -6.43
C CYS A 829 -46.23 -6.63 -5.87
N ILE A 830 -46.13 -5.98 -4.70
CA ILE A 830 -44.85 -5.67 -4.05
C ILE A 830 -44.10 -6.95 -3.66
N ARG A 831 -44.80 -7.98 -3.19
CA ARG A 831 -44.22 -9.31 -2.95
C ARG A 831 -43.64 -9.92 -4.23
N LEU A 832 -44.36 -9.83 -5.34
CA LEU A 832 -43.88 -10.33 -6.63
C LEU A 832 -42.65 -9.56 -7.13
N ASN A 833 -42.66 -8.23 -7.02
CA ASN A 833 -41.49 -7.38 -7.33
C ASN A 833 -40.29 -7.75 -6.45
N THR A 834 -40.53 -8.02 -5.16
CA THR A 834 -39.50 -8.45 -4.20
C THR A 834 -38.89 -9.79 -4.61
N LEU A 835 -39.69 -10.77 -5.04
CA LEU A 835 -39.20 -12.08 -5.51
C LEU A 835 -38.36 -11.94 -6.79
N GLN A 836 -38.78 -11.07 -7.72
CA GLN A 836 -38.00 -10.76 -8.92
C GLN A 836 -36.69 -10.03 -8.58
N TYR A 837 -36.72 -9.12 -7.60
CA TYR A 837 -35.53 -8.46 -7.08
C TYR A 837 -34.53 -9.48 -6.51
N ILE A 838 -35.01 -10.45 -5.72
CA ILE A 838 -34.18 -11.56 -5.21
C ILE A 838 -33.51 -12.32 -6.36
N GLN A 839 -34.25 -12.67 -7.41
CA GLN A 839 -33.68 -13.39 -8.56
C GLN A 839 -32.54 -12.62 -9.24
N LYS A 840 -32.68 -11.30 -9.37
CA LYS A 840 -31.65 -10.42 -9.95
C LYS A 840 -30.44 -10.29 -9.01
N GLN A 841 -30.68 -9.97 -7.73
CA GLN A 841 -29.60 -9.71 -6.76
C GLN A 841 -28.81 -10.95 -6.35
N VAL A 842 -29.43 -12.13 -6.38
CA VAL A 842 -28.71 -13.39 -6.17
C VAL A 842 -27.58 -13.56 -7.19
N GLY A 843 -27.80 -13.16 -8.46
CA GLY A 843 -26.74 -13.22 -9.48
C GLY A 843 -25.58 -12.26 -9.19
N VAL A 844 -25.89 -11.03 -8.76
CA VAL A 844 -24.87 -10.03 -8.39
C VAL A 844 -24.06 -10.52 -7.19
N LEU A 845 -24.73 -11.00 -6.14
CA LEU A 845 -24.08 -11.53 -4.95
C LEU A 845 -23.21 -12.76 -5.26
N GLU A 846 -23.67 -13.65 -6.15
CA GLU A 846 -22.89 -14.80 -6.62
C GLU A 846 -21.58 -14.33 -7.30
N ASP A 847 -21.68 -13.37 -8.22
CA ASP A 847 -20.54 -12.81 -8.94
C ASP A 847 -19.55 -12.12 -7.98
N ASP A 848 -20.05 -11.35 -7.01
CA ASP A 848 -19.24 -10.62 -6.03
C ASP A 848 -18.45 -11.57 -5.10
N ILE A 849 -19.10 -12.63 -4.60
CA ILE A 849 -18.43 -13.65 -3.78
C ILE A 849 -17.39 -14.40 -4.61
N ARG A 850 -17.69 -14.71 -5.88
CA ARG A 850 -16.76 -15.40 -6.80
C ARG A 850 -15.53 -14.55 -7.10
N ASN A 851 -15.72 -13.26 -7.37
CA ASN A 851 -14.63 -12.30 -7.59
C ASN A 851 -13.75 -12.16 -6.34
N SER A 852 -14.37 -12.06 -5.17
CA SER A 852 -13.64 -11.97 -3.88
C SER A 852 -12.85 -13.25 -3.58
N TRP A 853 -13.45 -14.42 -3.83
CA TRP A 853 -12.79 -15.71 -3.70
C TRP A 853 -11.59 -15.86 -4.64
N ALA A 854 -11.71 -15.40 -5.88
CA ALA A 854 -10.61 -15.40 -6.85
C ALA A 854 -9.45 -14.49 -6.42
N ALA A 855 -9.73 -13.36 -5.78
CA ALA A 855 -8.71 -12.42 -5.31
C ALA A 855 -7.90 -12.91 -4.11
N VAL A 856 -8.51 -13.70 -3.21
CA VAL A 856 -7.83 -14.23 -2.02
C VAL A 856 -6.93 -15.42 -2.34
N ARG A 857 -7.15 -16.13 -3.46
CA ARG A 857 -6.37 -17.32 -3.81
C ARG A 857 -4.94 -16.95 -4.25
N PRO A 858 -3.89 -17.27 -3.46
CA PRO A 858 -2.51 -17.10 -3.89
C PRO A 858 -2.11 -18.28 -4.80
N TYR A 859 -1.06 -18.05 -5.59
CA TYR A 859 -0.38 -18.95 -6.54
C TYR A 859 0.16 -20.29 -5.94
N LEU A 860 -0.32 -20.72 -4.77
CA LEU A 860 0.10 -21.95 -4.06
C LEU A 860 -0.13 -23.25 -4.87
N ASN A 861 -0.97 -23.22 -5.91
CA ASN A 861 -1.27 -24.40 -6.72
C ASN A 861 -0.38 -24.58 -7.97
N GLN A 862 0.61 -23.72 -8.23
CA GLN A 862 1.54 -23.93 -9.36
C GLN A 862 2.72 -24.86 -9.03
N THR A 863 3.04 -25.09 -7.75
CA THR A 863 4.24 -25.86 -7.36
C THR A 863 4.03 -27.38 -7.29
N GLN A 864 2.80 -27.89 -7.42
CA GLN A 864 2.51 -29.33 -7.40
C GLN A 864 2.23 -29.94 -8.79
N ALA A 865 2.38 -29.17 -9.88
CA ALA A 865 2.07 -29.64 -11.23
C ALA A 865 3.25 -30.31 -11.98
N GLU A 866 4.43 -30.46 -11.35
CA GLU A 866 5.59 -31.12 -11.96
C GLU A 866 6.07 -32.33 -11.12
N GLU A 867 5.17 -33.27 -10.82
CA GLU A 867 5.56 -34.67 -10.61
C GLU A 867 4.77 -35.53 -11.60
N GLU A 868 5.48 -36.33 -12.39
CA GLU A 868 4.94 -37.14 -13.49
C GLU A 868 3.74 -38.01 -13.06
N PRO A 869 2.68 -38.13 -13.89
CA PRO A 869 1.55 -38.96 -13.55
C PRO A 869 1.90 -40.44 -13.74
N VAL A 870 1.98 -41.18 -12.62
CA VAL A 870 1.91 -42.65 -12.64
C VAL A 870 0.46 -43.07 -12.81
N GLU A 871 0.19 -43.82 -13.88
CA GLU A 871 -1.10 -44.41 -14.22
C GLU A 871 -1.66 -45.27 -13.07
N ILE A 872 -2.70 -44.78 -12.36
CA ILE A 872 -3.60 -45.62 -11.57
C ILE A 872 -5.05 -45.12 -11.69
N LEU A 873 -5.84 -45.88 -12.45
CA LEU A 873 -7.27 -46.22 -12.33
C LEU A 873 -8.30 -45.15 -11.93
N GLU A 874 -9.24 -44.95 -12.86
CA GLU A 874 -10.57 -44.34 -12.75
C GLU A 874 -11.20 -44.40 -11.33
N SER A 875 -11.27 -43.24 -10.68
CA SER A 875 -12.29 -42.94 -9.68
C SER A 875 -12.55 -41.43 -9.65
N ASP A 876 -13.82 -41.06 -9.60
CA ASP A 876 -14.39 -39.71 -9.64
C ASP A 876 -13.70 -38.73 -8.67
N SER A 877 -12.65 -38.03 -9.13
CA SER A 877 -12.08 -36.89 -8.41
C SER A 877 -12.25 -35.64 -9.26
N LEU A 878 -13.35 -34.94 -9.01
CA LEU A 878 -13.58 -33.59 -9.53
C LEU A 878 -12.38 -32.72 -9.14
N THR A 879 -11.89 -31.92 -10.08
CA THR A 879 -10.84 -30.94 -9.79
C THR A 879 -11.35 -29.94 -8.74
N HIS A 880 -10.44 -29.37 -7.93
CA HIS A 880 -10.80 -28.39 -6.89
C HIS A 880 -11.60 -27.17 -7.40
N ASN A 881 -11.57 -26.88 -8.70
CA ASN A 881 -12.37 -25.80 -9.30
C ASN A 881 -13.79 -26.26 -9.62
N GLU A 882 -13.95 -27.49 -10.13
CA GLU A 882 -15.28 -28.08 -10.43
C GLU A 882 -16.12 -28.24 -9.16
N THR A 883 -15.49 -28.61 -8.04
CA THR A 883 -16.19 -28.70 -6.74
C THR A 883 -16.66 -27.34 -6.21
N VAL A 884 -15.92 -26.27 -6.46
CA VAL A 884 -16.33 -24.91 -6.09
C VAL A 884 -17.49 -24.44 -6.97
N ASP A 885 -17.42 -24.67 -8.28
CA ASP A 885 -18.51 -24.29 -9.20
C ASP A 885 -19.80 -25.06 -8.91
N GLU A 886 -19.71 -26.34 -8.54
CA GLU A 886 -20.86 -27.12 -8.09
C GLU A 886 -21.46 -26.56 -6.79
N LEU A 887 -20.65 -26.11 -5.83
CA LEU A 887 -21.15 -25.47 -4.59
C LEU A 887 -21.91 -24.18 -4.87
N PHE A 888 -21.37 -23.29 -5.69
CA PHE A 888 -22.07 -22.06 -6.08
C PHE A 888 -23.36 -22.38 -6.84
N GLY A 889 -23.27 -23.27 -7.82
CA GLY A 889 -24.40 -23.68 -8.63
C GLY A 889 -25.52 -24.29 -7.79
N THR A 890 -25.21 -25.20 -6.87
CA THR A 890 -26.21 -25.82 -6.00
C THR A 890 -26.88 -24.80 -5.08
N THR A 891 -26.13 -23.94 -4.39
CA THR A 891 -26.71 -22.96 -3.46
C THR A 891 -27.61 -21.93 -4.17
N PHE A 892 -27.09 -21.27 -5.20
CA PHE A 892 -27.80 -20.13 -5.81
C PHE A 892 -28.90 -20.56 -6.79
N ASN A 893 -28.76 -21.71 -7.48
CA ASN A 893 -29.85 -22.23 -8.31
C ASN A 893 -31.06 -22.62 -7.46
N ILE A 894 -30.87 -23.25 -6.29
CA ILE A 894 -31.98 -23.61 -5.40
C ILE A 894 -32.75 -22.36 -4.94
N ILE A 895 -32.06 -21.29 -4.54
CA ILE A 895 -32.69 -20.02 -4.15
C ILE A 895 -33.47 -19.41 -5.34
N ARG A 896 -32.87 -19.39 -6.53
CA ARG A 896 -33.49 -18.82 -7.73
C ARG A 896 -34.74 -19.59 -8.14
N ASP A 897 -34.68 -20.92 -8.11
CA ASP A 897 -35.80 -21.80 -8.46
C ASP A 897 -36.93 -21.68 -7.43
N THR A 898 -36.59 -21.58 -6.14
CA THR A 898 -37.56 -21.38 -5.06
C THR A 898 -38.25 -20.02 -5.18
N ALA A 899 -37.49 -18.94 -5.41
CA ALA A 899 -38.06 -17.61 -5.63
C ALA A 899 -38.97 -17.57 -6.88
N LYS A 900 -38.60 -18.30 -7.94
CA LYS A 900 -39.41 -18.42 -9.17
C LYS A 900 -40.72 -19.17 -8.95
N ASP A 901 -40.68 -20.30 -8.24
CA ASP A 901 -41.87 -21.08 -7.89
C ASP A 901 -42.85 -20.26 -7.02
N ILE A 902 -42.33 -19.57 -5.99
CA ILE A 902 -43.15 -18.69 -5.13
C ILE A 902 -43.69 -17.51 -5.94
N GLY A 903 -42.88 -16.95 -6.85
CA GLY A 903 -43.29 -15.88 -7.76
C GLY A 903 -44.46 -16.30 -8.64
N GLN A 904 -44.40 -17.49 -9.25
CA GLN A 904 -45.49 -18.02 -10.06
C GLN A 904 -46.76 -18.25 -9.23
N LYS A 905 -46.65 -18.84 -8.04
CA LYS A 905 -47.78 -19.03 -7.12
C LYS A 905 -48.43 -17.71 -6.72
N THR A 906 -47.63 -16.69 -6.45
CA THR A 906 -48.09 -15.33 -6.10
C THR A 906 -48.78 -14.68 -7.29
N CYS A 907 -48.18 -14.75 -8.49
CA CYS A 907 -48.74 -14.22 -9.72
C CYS A 907 -50.10 -14.83 -10.04
N ASP A 908 -50.21 -16.16 -9.93
CA ASP A 908 -51.47 -16.82 -10.17
C ASP A 908 -52.52 -16.47 -9.10
N LEU A 909 -52.10 -16.28 -7.84
CA LEU A 909 -52.98 -15.84 -6.76
C LEU A 909 -53.51 -14.42 -7.02
N ILE A 910 -52.71 -13.52 -7.59
CA ILE A 910 -53.16 -12.18 -8.00
C ILE A 910 -54.31 -12.30 -8.99
N GLY A 911 -54.13 -13.06 -10.08
CA GLY A 911 -55.18 -13.25 -11.09
C GLY A 911 -56.46 -13.83 -10.51
N THR A 912 -56.36 -14.93 -9.75
CA THR A 912 -57.54 -15.54 -9.11
C THR A 912 -58.20 -14.59 -8.12
N ARG A 913 -57.44 -13.82 -7.34
CA ARG A 913 -57.98 -12.85 -6.38
C ARG A 913 -58.74 -11.72 -7.08
N VAL A 914 -58.17 -11.15 -8.14
CA VAL A 914 -58.81 -10.07 -8.91
C VAL A 914 -60.21 -10.50 -9.34
N VAL A 915 -60.35 -11.67 -9.96
CA VAL A 915 -61.62 -12.09 -10.56
C VAL A 915 -62.57 -12.71 -9.55
N PHE A 916 -62.07 -13.61 -8.70
CA PHE A 916 -62.90 -14.41 -7.79
C PHE A 916 -63.03 -13.82 -6.40
N TRP A 917 -62.38 -12.69 -6.07
CA TRP A 917 -62.57 -12.00 -4.80
C TRP A 917 -62.97 -10.53 -5.02
N ASP A 918 -62.12 -9.74 -5.66
CA ASP A 918 -62.32 -8.28 -5.76
C ASP A 918 -63.45 -7.93 -6.77
N LEU A 919 -63.47 -8.58 -7.94
CA LEU A 919 -64.52 -8.42 -8.96
C LEU A 919 -65.64 -9.47 -8.83
N ARG A 920 -65.68 -10.26 -7.76
CA ARG A 920 -66.65 -11.35 -7.60
C ARG A 920 -68.09 -10.84 -7.72
N ASP A 921 -68.41 -9.79 -6.98
CA ASP A 921 -69.75 -9.24 -6.98
C ASP A 921 -70.02 -8.52 -8.29
N ALA A 922 -69.14 -7.62 -8.74
CA ALA A 922 -69.32 -6.86 -9.98
C ALA A 922 -69.44 -7.75 -11.22
N PHE A 923 -68.48 -8.64 -11.46
CA PHE A 923 -68.38 -9.45 -12.66
C PHE A 923 -69.09 -10.81 -12.53
N LEU A 924 -68.66 -11.68 -11.61
CA LEU A 924 -69.13 -13.08 -11.59
C LEU A 924 -70.62 -13.25 -11.26
N PHE A 925 -71.19 -12.39 -10.42
CA PHE A 925 -72.59 -12.52 -10.01
C PHE A 925 -73.60 -11.70 -10.82
N HIS A 926 -73.15 -10.77 -11.67
CA HIS A 926 -74.04 -9.94 -12.50
C HIS A 926 -73.97 -10.24 -13.99
N LEU A 927 -72.84 -10.72 -14.52
CA LEU A 927 -72.73 -11.05 -15.95
C LEU A 927 -73.84 -12.04 -16.37
N TYR A 928 -74.59 -11.71 -17.42
CA TYR A 928 -75.70 -12.51 -17.96
C TYR A 928 -76.85 -12.86 -17.00
N ARG A 929 -76.93 -12.24 -15.82
CA ARG A 929 -77.99 -12.56 -14.86
C ARG A 929 -79.35 -12.04 -15.37
N GLY A 930 -80.31 -12.95 -15.52
CA GLY A 930 -81.67 -12.64 -15.97
C GLY A 930 -81.81 -12.58 -17.50
N ASN A 931 -81.05 -11.72 -18.18
CA ASN A 931 -81.01 -11.65 -19.64
C ASN A 931 -79.64 -11.18 -20.16
N VAL A 932 -79.12 -11.80 -21.23
CA VAL A 932 -77.82 -11.49 -21.85
C VAL A 932 -77.80 -10.09 -22.43
N GLU A 933 -78.85 -9.67 -23.15
CA GLU A 933 -78.91 -8.35 -23.80
C GLU A 933 -78.74 -7.17 -22.83
N SER A 934 -79.25 -7.29 -21.60
CA SER A 934 -79.21 -6.22 -20.59
C SER A 934 -77.99 -6.28 -19.67
N THR A 935 -77.24 -7.39 -19.65
CA THR A 935 -76.11 -7.61 -18.72
C THR A 935 -74.89 -8.13 -19.48
N ARG A 936 -74.52 -7.39 -20.53
CA ARG A 936 -73.36 -7.63 -21.41
C ARG A 936 -72.04 -7.44 -20.68
N LEU A 937 -70.98 -8.05 -21.21
CA LEU A 937 -69.62 -7.95 -20.66
C LEU A 937 -69.08 -6.51 -20.64
N GLU A 938 -69.41 -5.70 -21.65
CA GLU A 938 -68.94 -4.32 -21.79
C GLU A 938 -69.19 -3.46 -20.54
N ASN A 939 -70.29 -3.72 -19.82
CA ASN A 939 -70.64 -3.01 -18.59
C ASN A 939 -69.64 -3.19 -17.44
N PHE A 940 -68.81 -4.23 -17.49
CA PHE A 940 -67.86 -4.59 -16.43
C PHE A 940 -66.40 -4.32 -16.82
N LEU A 941 -66.11 -3.96 -18.08
CA LEU A 941 -64.76 -3.63 -18.54
C LEU A 941 -64.12 -2.44 -17.78
N PRO A 942 -64.86 -1.38 -17.39
CA PRO A 942 -64.28 -0.30 -16.57
C PRO A 942 -63.77 -0.77 -15.20
N ASP A 943 -64.39 -1.81 -14.62
CA ASP A 943 -63.92 -2.39 -13.36
C ASP A 943 -62.60 -3.15 -13.55
N PHE A 944 -62.45 -3.86 -14.68
CA PHE A 944 -61.18 -4.49 -15.07
C PHE A 944 -60.09 -3.45 -15.35
N ASP A 945 -60.43 -2.37 -16.05
CA ASP A 945 -59.51 -1.26 -16.37
C ASP A 945 -58.94 -0.62 -15.11
N THR A 946 -59.81 -0.29 -14.15
CA THR A 946 -59.41 0.26 -12.84
C THR A 946 -58.47 -0.68 -12.08
N VAL A 947 -58.70 -2.00 -12.14
CA VAL A 947 -57.82 -2.98 -11.49
C VAL A 947 -56.48 -3.10 -12.22
N LEU A 948 -56.49 -3.15 -13.55
CA LEU A 948 -55.27 -3.22 -14.36
C LEU A 948 -54.41 -1.97 -14.18
N ASP A 949 -55.00 -0.78 -14.13
CA ASP A 949 -54.29 0.48 -13.83
C ASP A 949 -53.59 0.43 -12.46
N ASN A 950 -54.30 -0.07 -11.44
CA ASN A 950 -53.73 -0.22 -10.10
C ASN A 950 -52.59 -1.26 -10.06
N VAL A 951 -52.73 -2.38 -10.78
CA VAL A 951 -51.70 -3.43 -10.87
C VAL A 951 -50.47 -2.91 -11.62
N CYS A 952 -50.66 -2.38 -12.83
CA CYS A 952 -49.61 -1.86 -13.69
C CYS A 952 -48.88 -0.66 -13.07
N GLY A 953 -49.56 0.14 -12.23
CA GLY A 953 -48.95 1.22 -11.47
C GLY A 953 -47.95 0.76 -10.40
N VAL A 954 -48.11 -0.47 -9.87
CA VAL A 954 -47.31 -1.00 -8.76
C VAL A 954 -46.30 -2.06 -9.21
N ILE A 955 -46.60 -2.83 -10.24
CA ILE A 955 -45.75 -3.95 -10.67
C ILE A 955 -44.52 -3.48 -11.49
N ASP A 956 -43.41 -4.22 -11.44
CA ASP A 956 -42.24 -4.00 -12.31
C ASP A 956 -42.55 -4.41 -13.76
N ASP A 957 -42.01 -3.67 -14.73
CA ASP A 957 -42.27 -3.88 -16.16
C ASP A 957 -41.90 -5.30 -16.63
N ALA A 958 -40.87 -5.92 -16.04
CA ALA A 958 -40.42 -7.24 -16.48
C ALA A 958 -41.31 -8.41 -15.99
N VAL A 959 -42.27 -8.16 -15.09
CA VAL A 959 -43.29 -9.15 -14.71
C VAL A 959 -44.71 -8.70 -15.07
N ARG A 960 -44.88 -7.50 -15.63
CA ARG A 960 -46.18 -6.94 -16.04
C ARG A 960 -46.97 -7.95 -16.88
N ASP A 961 -46.40 -8.40 -17.99
CA ASP A 961 -47.09 -9.31 -18.92
C ASP A 961 -47.47 -10.64 -18.24
N VAL A 962 -46.63 -11.12 -17.32
CA VAL A 962 -46.85 -12.35 -16.55
C VAL A 962 -48.03 -12.20 -15.57
N VAL A 963 -48.21 -11.02 -15.00
CA VAL A 963 -49.36 -10.72 -14.12
C VAL A 963 -50.63 -10.48 -14.94
N VAL A 964 -50.54 -9.70 -16.02
CA VAL A 964 -51.69 -9.42 -16.89
C VAL A 964 -52.21 -10.70 -17.55
N ILE A 965 -51.34 -11.62 -17.98
CA ILE A 965 -51.78 -12.92 -18.50
C ILE A 965 -52.47 -13.77 -17.43
N SER A 966 -52.03 -13.70 -16.17
CA SER A 966 -52.67 -14.38 -15.04
C SER A 966 -54.08 -13.84 -14.79
N ILE A 967 -54.25 -12.52 -14.83
CA ILE A 967 -55.56 -11.86 -14.72
C ILE A 967 -56.45 -12.24 -15.90
N TYR A 968 -55.93 -12.24 -17.13
CA TYR A 968 -56.68 -12.66 -18.32
C TYR A 968 -57.14 -14.12 -18.22
N LYS A 969 -56.25 -15.03 -17.81
CA LYS A 969 -56.59 -16.45 -17.54
C LYS A 969 -57.69 -16.57 -16.50
N ALA A 970 -57.57 -15.88 -15.38
CA ALA A 970 -58.61 -15.87 -14.35
C ALA A 970 -59.93 -15.26 -14.87
N SER A 971 -59.87 -14.29 -15.79
CA SER A 971 -61.05 -13.65 -16.40
C SER A 971 -61.78 -14.62 -17.33
N LEU A 972 -61.04 -15.40 -18.12
CA LEU A 972 -61.59 -16.49 -18.93
C LEU A 972 -62.15 -17.62 -18.06
N GLU A 973 -61.48 -17.99 -16.97
CA GLU A 973 -61.98 -18.94 -15.98
C GLU A 973 -63.28 -18.43 -15.34
N GLY A 974 -63.34 -17.15 -14.98
CA GLY A 974 -64.54 -16.50 -14.46
C GLY A 974 -65.68 -16.45 -15.47
N PHE A 975 -65.37 -16.16 -16.73
CA PHE A 975 -66.32 -16.22 -17.84
C PHE A 975 -66.90 -17.63 -17.98
N VAL A 976 -66.05 -18.66 -18.05
CA VAL A 976 -66.50 -20.06 -18.12
C VAL A 976 -67.29 -20.46 -16.88
N TRP A 977 -66.90 -20.00 -15.69
CA TRP A 977 -67.66 -20.21 -14.45
C TRP A 977 -69.06 -19.62 -14.55
N VAL A 978 -69.22 -18.43 -15.11
CA VAL A 978 -70.54 -17.81 -15.37
C VAL A 978 -71.39 -18.67 -16.32
N LEU A 979 -70.79 -19.31 -17.32
CA LEU A 979 -71.47 -20.16 -18.29
C LEU A 979 -71.92 -21.51 -17.72
N LEU A 980 -71.08 -22.12 -16.88
CA LEU A 980 -71.25 -23.50 -16.43
C LEU A 980 -71.79 -23.62 -15.00
N ASP A 981 -71.34 -22.75 -14.10
CA ASP A 981 -71.64 -22.75 -12.67
C ASP A 981 -72.29 -21.42 -12.25
N GLY A 982 -72.94 -20.72 -13.18
CA GLY A 982 -73.54 -19.40 -12.95
C GLY A 982 -74.88 -19.40 -12.21
N GLY A 983 -75.44 -20.58 -11.93
CA GLY A 983 -76.66 -20.75 -11.15
C GLY A 983 -77.97 -20.55 -11.92
N PRO A 984 -79.13 -20.78 -11.26
CA PRO A 984 -80.43 -20.95 -11.91
C PRO A 984 -80.99 -19.69 -12.60
N CYS A 985 -80.39 -18.52 -12.38
CA CYS A 985 -80.81 -17.25 -12.98
C CYS A 985 -80.28 -17.04 -14.41
N ARG A 986 -79.52 -17.99 -14.96
CA ARG A 986 -78.88 -17.91 -16.28
C ARG A 986 -79.33 -19.07 -17.15
N ALA A 987 -80.01 -18.76 -18.26
CA ALA A 987 -80.36 -19.74 -19.30
C ALA A 987 -80.25 -19.09 -20.68
N PHE A 988 -79.52 -19.72 -21.59
CA PHE A 988 -79.08 -19.14 -22.86
C PHE A 988 -79.80 -19.76 -24.06
N SER A 989 -80.37 -18.92 -24.92
CA SER A 989 -80.91 -19.30 -26.23
C SER A 989 -79.86 -19.19 -27.33
N ASP A 990 -80.12 -19.77 -28.51
CA ASP A 990 -79.16 -19.73 -29.61
C ASP A 990 -78.86 -18.29 -30.09
N SER A 991 -79.80 -17.34 -29.93
CA SER A 991 -79.56 -15.91 -30.19
C SER A 991 -78.65 -15.25 -29.15
N ASP A 992 -78.69 -15.71 -27.89
CA ASP A 992 -77.82 -15.19 -26.84
C ASP A 992 -76.36 -15.60 -27.08
N ILE A 993 -76.12 -16.77 -27.69
CA ILE A 993 -74.76 -17.28 -27.96
C ILE A 993 -73.99 -16.35 -28.90
N ILE A 994 -74.64 -15.75 -29.90
CA ILE A 994 -74.02 -14.79 -30.81
C ILE A 994 -73.50 -13.56 -30.04
N LEU A 995 -74.33 -13.03 -29.13
CA LEU A 995 -73.94 -11.89 -28.28
C LEU A 995 -72.81 -12.26 -27.30
N MET A 996 -72.76 -13.50 -26.86
CA MET A 996 -71.70 -14.00 -25.98
C MET A 996 -70.38 -14.26 -26.72
N GLU A 997 -70.43 -14.62 -28.00
CA GLU A 997 -69.25 -14.70 -28.89
C GLU A 997 -68.66 -13.31 -29.14
N GLU A 998 -69.50 -12.30 -29.39
CA GLU A 998 -69.08 -10.89 -29.47
C GLU A 998 -68.44 -10.40 -28.14
N ASP A 999 -69.04 -10.75 -27.00
CA ASP A 999 -68.50 -10.39 -25.69
C ASP A 999 -67.14 -11.06 -25.44
N LEU A 1000 -66.95 -12.32 -25.82
CA LEU A 1000 -65.64 -12.97 -25.72
C LEU A 1000 -64.59 -12.31 -26.64
N LEU A 1001 -64.97 -11.87 -27.84
CA LEU A 1001 -64.08 -11.10 -28.71
C LEU A 1001 -63.69 -9.76 -28.07
N THR A 1002 -64.67 -9.06 -27.49
CA THR A 1002 -64.43 -7.79 -26.78
C THR A 1002 -63.46 -7.98 -25.61
N LEU A 1003 -63.57 -9.10 -24.87
CA LEU A 1003 -62.61 -9.44 -23.81
C LEU A 1003 -61.19 -9.64 -24.35
N LYS A 1004 -61.05 -10.32 -25.50
CA LYS A 1004 -59.74 -10.52 -26.13
C LYS A 1004 -59.13 -9.19 -26.56
N GLU A 1005 -59.90 -8.36 -27.26
CA GLU A 1005 -59.47 -7.05 -27.74
C GLU A 1005 -59.06 -6.14 -26.58
N PHE A 1006 -59.81 -6.17 -25.47
CA PHE A 1006 -59.50 -5.42 -24.25
C PHE A 1006 -58.10 -5.75 -23.69
N PHE A 1007 -57.73 -7.03 -23.62
CA PHE A 1007 -56.41 -7.43 -23.12
C PHE A 1007 -55.28 -7.30 -24.16
N ILE A 1008 -55.60 -7.22 -25.45
CA ILE A 1008 -54.64 -6.88 -26.53
C ILE A 1008 -54.32 -5.38 -26.50
N ALA A 1009 -55.32 -4.55 -26.14
CA ALA A 1009 -55.21 -3.10 -25.98
C ALA A 1009 -54.48 -2.42 -27.16
N ASP A 1010 -54.96 -2.64 -28.39
CA ASP A 1010 -54.37 -2.10 -29.63
C ASP A 1010 -52.85 -2.37 -29.82
N GLY A 1011 -52.34 -3.42 -29.18
CA GLY A 1011 -50.92 -3.82 -29.23
C GLY A 1011 -50.06 -3.26 -28.09
N GLU A 1012 -50.63 -2.48 -27.17
CA GLU A 1012 -49.96 -2.02 -25.94
C GLU A 1012 -50.10 -3.01 -24.78
N GLY A 1013 -50.99 -4.01 -24.91
CA GLY A 1013 -51.27 -5.06 -23.92
C GLY A 1013 -50.56 -6.38 -24.20
N LEU A 1014 -51.28 -7.49 -24.06
CA LEU A 1014 -50.73 -8.84 -24.26
C LEU A 1014 -50.57 -9.20 -25.74
N PRO A 1015 -49.61 -10.07 -26.10
CA PRO A 1015 -49.47 -10.57 -27.47
C PRO A 1015 -50.71 -11.32 -27.96
N GLU A 1016 -51.22 -10.96 -29.14
CA GLU A 1016 -52.42 -11.56 -29.76
C GLU A 1016 -52.37 -13.10 -29.80
N SER A 1017 -51.21 -13.67 -30.13
CA SER A 1017 -51.02 -15.12 -30.19
C SER A 1017 -51.22 -15.83 -28.86
N LEU A 1018 -50.85 -15.18 -27.75
CA LEU A 1018 -51.02 -15.69 -26.40
C LEU A 1018 -52.46 -15.55 -25.93
N VAL A 1019 -53.09 -14.40 -26.21
CA VAL A 1019 -54.51 -14.14 -25.91
C VAL A 1019 -55.41 -15.16 -26.59
N GLU A 1020 -55.15 -15.43 -27.87
CA GLU A 1020 -55.90 -16.40 -28.67
C GLU A 1020 -55.67 -17.84 -28.18
N GLN A 1021 -54.45 -18.18 -27.78
CA GLN A 1021 -54.13 -19.50 -27.26
C GLN A 1021 -54.92 -19.83 -25.99
N GLU A 1022 -54.97 -18.90 -25.03
CA GLU A 1022 -55.63 -19.12 -23.74
C GLU A 1022 -57.16 -19.08 -23.86
N ALA A 1023 -57.72 -18.31 -24.80
CA ALA A 1023 -59.17 -18.22 -25.03
C ALA A 1023 -59.80 -19.52 -25.57
N LYS A 1024 -59.02 -20.40 -26.20
CA LYS A 1024 -59.52 -21.62 -26.89
C LYS A 1024 -60.46 -22.47 -26.05
N PHE A 1025 -60.24 -22.54 -24.74
CA PHE A 1025 -61.12 -23.32 -23.88
C PHE A 1025 -62.50 -22.68 -23.75
N ALA A 1026 -62.56 -21.36 -23.52
CA ALA A 1026 -63.82 -20.62 -23.43
C ALA A 1026 -64.60 -20.64 -24.76
N GLU A 1027 -63.92 -20.49 -25.89
CA GLU A 1027 -64.53 -20.59 -27.22
C GLU A 1027 -65.17 -21.96 -27.45
N ARG A 1028 -64.48 -23.03 -27.05
CA ARG A 1028 -64.99 -24.39 -27.17
C ARG A 1028 -66.24 -24.60 -26.33
N ILE A 1029 -66.30 -24.02 -25.12
CA ILE A 1029 -67.50 -24.07 -24.28
C ILE A 1029 -68.66 -23.32 -24.95
N LEU A 1030 -68.44 -22.13 -25.51
CA LEU A 1030 -69.47 -21.40 -26.27
C LEU A 1030 -69.97 -22.19 -27.48
N HIS A 1031 -69.06 -22.79 -28.25
CA HIS A 1031 -69.43 -23.67 -29.36
C HIS A 1031 -70.29 -24.86 -28.91
N MET A 1032 -70.11 -25.39 -27.70
CA MET A 1032 -70.99 -26.45 -27.19
C MET A 1032 -72.43 -25.97 -26.96
N PHE A 1033 -72.61 -24.69 -26.62
CA PHE A 1033 -73.95 -24.10 -26.51
C PHE A 1033 -74.60 -23.85 -27.87
N SER A 1034 -73.84 -23.69 -28.97
CA SER A 1034 -74.40 -23.54 -30.33
C SER A 1034 -74.78 -24.86 -31.01
N LEU A 1035 -74.35 -26.00 -30.45
CA LEU A 1035 -74.78 -27.32 -30.93
C LEU A 1035 -76.28 -27.58 -30.70
N GLN A 1036 -76.85 -28.42 -31.57
CA GLN A 1036 -78.20 -28.96 -31.38
C GLN A 1036 -78.27 -29.77 -30.09
N THR A 1037 -79.36 -29.62 -29.34
CA THR A 1037 -79.55 -30.25 -28.03
C THR A 1037 -79.36 -31.77 -28.09
N GLU A 1038 -79.85 -32.42 -29.15
CA GLU A 1038 -79.74 -33.87 -29.33
C GLU A 1038 -78.28 -34.32 -29.48
N THR A 1039 -77.44 -33.52 -30.13
CA THR A 1039 -76.01 -33.78 -30.27
C THR A 1039 -75.30 -33.71 -28.92
N VAL A 1040 -75.60 -32.69 -28.11
CA VAL A 1040 -75.04 -32.53 -26.76
C VAL A 1040 -75.48 -33.67 -25.82
N ILE A 1041 -76.75 -34.09 -25.91
CA ILE A 1041 -77.27 -35.26 -25.19
C ILE A 1041 -76.54 -36.54 -25.60
N GLN A 1042 -76.33 -36.76 -26.90
CA GLN A 1042 -75.61 -37.94 -27.39
C GLN A 1042 -74.16 -37.95 -26.89
N MET A 1043 -73.46 -36.80 -26.96
CA MET A 1043 -72.12 -36.64 -26.41
C MET A 1043 -72.08 -36.94 -24.91
N LEU A 1044 -73.07 -36.47 -24.14
CA LEU A 1044 -73.15 -36.73 -22.69
C LEU A 1044 -73.36 -38.21 -22.38
N MET A 1045 -74.20 -38.89 -23.15
CA MET A 1045 -74.44 -40.32 -22.97
C MET A 1045 -73.17 -41.13 -23.29
N THR A 1046 -72.47 -40.81 -24.38
CA THR A 1046 -71.19 -41.45 -24.73
C THR A 1046 -70.11 -41.19 -23.67
N ALA A 1047 -69.99 -39.96 -23.17
CA ALA A 1047 -69.04 -39.62 -22.10
C ALA A 1047 -69.37 -40.35 -20.78
N SER A 1048 -70.66 -40.44 -20.42
CA SER A 1048 -71.11 -41.16 -19.22
C SER A 1048 -70.88 -42.67 -19.30
N GLU A 1049 -70.97 -43.26 -20.50
CA GLU A 1049 -70.65 -44.66 -20.77
C GLU A 1049 -69.15 -44.94 -20.60
N LEU A 1050 -68.28 -44.05 -21.11
CA LEU A 1050 -66.82 -44.15 -20.96
C LEU A 1050 -66.37 -44.08 -19.48
N ILE A 1051 -66.96 -43.18 -18.69
CA ILE A 1051 -66.74 -43.08 -17.23
C ILE A 1051 -67.14 -44.39 -16.52
N SER A 1052 -68.23 -45.01 -16.97
CA SER A 1052 -68.74 -46.26 -16.38
C SER A 1052 -67.89 -47.49 -16.73
N MET A 1053 -67.13 -47.45 -17.83
CA MET A 1053 -66.22 -48.52 -18.27
C MET A 1053 -64.83 -48.46 -17.62
N GLY A 1054 -64.56 -47.47 -16.75
CA GLY A 1054 -63.30 -47.36 -16.01
C GLY A 1054 -62.08 -47.04 -16.88
N LEU A 1055 -62.29 -46.56 -18.11
CA LEU A 1055 -61.23 -46.16 -19.05
C LEU A 1055 -60.69 -44.74 -18.78
N ASP A 1056 -61.31 -43.97 -17.89
CA ASP A 1056 -60.80 -42.68 -17.43
C ASP A 1056 -59.86 -42.84 -16.23
N SER A 1057 -58.58 -43.07 -16.51
CA SER A 1057 -57.53 -42.98 -15.50
C SER A 1057 -57.22 -41.51 -15.17
N ASN A 1058 -57.77 -41.06 -14.03
CA ASN A 1058 -57.15 -40.16 -13.07
C ASN A 1058 -56.38 -38.93 -13.63
N LYS A 1059 -57.07 -37.79 -13.78
CA LYS A 1059 -56.49 -36.45 -13.57
C LYS A 1059 -57.50 -35.52 -12.90
N GLN A 1060 -57.39 -35.38 -11.58
CA GLN A 1060 -57.94 -34.24 -10.86
C GLN A 1060 -57.43 -32.94 -11.50
N GLY A 1061 -58.35 -32.05 -11.91
CA GLY A 1061 -58.05 -30.61 -11.97
C GLY A 1061 -58.25 -29.89 -13.31
N HIS A 1062 -58.39 -30.58 -14.44
CA HIS A 1062 -58.70 -29.91 -15.71
C HIS A 1062 -59.98 -30.51 -16.32
N THR A 1063 -60.98 -29.65 -16.51
CA THR A 1063 -62.21 -29.92 -17.28
C THR A 1063 -61.82 -30.37 -18.69
N ASN A 1064 -61.70 -31.68 -18.89
CA ASN A 1064 -61.44 -32.26 -20.20
C ASN A 1064 -62.64 -32.00 -21.12
N LEU A 1065 -62.33 -31.67 -22.37
CA LEU A 1065 -63.32 -31.39 -23.41
C LEU A 1065 -64.26 -32.60 -23.58
N GLY A 1066 -65.56 -32.40 -23.36
CA GLY A 1066 -66.55 -33.48 -23.44
C GLY A 1066 -66.69 -34.34 -22.18
N ASP A 1067 -66.12 -33.93 -21.04
CA ASP A 1067 -66.45 -34.53 -19.74
C ASP A 1067 -67.96 -34.42 -19.49
N ALA A 1068 -68.57 -35.52 -19.02
CA ALA A 1068 -69.97 -35.60 -18.68
C ALA A 1068 -70.39 -34.48 -17.71
N HIS A 1069 -69.48 -34.04 -16.83
CA HIS A 1069 -69.70 -32.91 -15.93
C HIS A 1069 -69.92 -31.57 -16.64
N THR A 1070 -69.15 -31.28 -17.69
CA THR A 1070 -69.27 -30.04 -18.48
C THR A 1070 -70.53 -30.08 -19.34
N LEU A 1071 -70.76 -31.19 -20.05
CA LEU A 1071 -71.94 -31.39 -20.90
C LEU A 1071 -73.25 -31.31 -20.10
N MET A 1072 -73.27 -31.85 -18.88
CA MET A 1072 -74.39 -31.73 -17.96
C MET A 1072 -74.71 -30.26 -17.64
N ARG A 1073 -73.69 -29.46 -17.32
CA ARG A 1073 -73.84 -28.03 -16.98
C ARG A 1073 -74.31 -27.22 -18.19
N VAL A 1074 -73.77 -27.50 -19.37
CA VAL A 1074 -74.24 -26.89 -20.63
C VAL A 1074 -75.73 -27.15 -20.84
N LEU A 1075 -76.20 -28.40 -20.67
CA LEU A 1075 -77.63 -28.72 -20.80
C LEU A 1075 -78.50 -28.06 -19.72
N CYS A 1076 -77.97 -27.84 -18.51
CA CYS A 1076 -78.70 -27.15 -17.43
C CYS A 1076 -78.98 -25.69 -17.78
N HIS A 1077 -78.00 -25.04 -18.44
CA HIS A 1077 -78.07 -23.63 -18.84
C HIS A 1077 -78.61 -23.41 -20.26
N LYS A 1078 -78.83 -24.44 -21.09
CA LYS A 1078 -79.43 -24.26 -22.43
C LYS A 1078 -80.94 -24.03 -22.31
N LYS A 1079 -81.42 -22.92 -22.89
CA LYS A 1079 -82.83 -22.48 -22.90
C LYS A 1079 -83.65 -23.27 -23.92
N ASP A 1080 -83.73 -24.59 -23.72
CA ASP A 1080 -84.39 -25.51 -24.64
C ASP A 1080 -85.30 -26.51 -23.92
N ARG A 1081 -86.46 -26.81 -24.54
CA ARG A 1081 -87.47 -27.70 -23.95
C ARG A 1081 -87.00 -29.15 -23.94
N GLU A 1082 -86.24 -29.58 -24.94
CA GLU A 1082 -85.75 -30.96 -25.04
C GLU A 1082 -84.65 -31.23 -24.00
N ALA A 1083 -83.76 -30.26 -23.79
CA ALA A 1083 -82.74 -30.31 -22.74
C ALA A 1083 -83.39 -30.44 -21.35
N SER A 1084 -84.37 -29.59 -21.03
CA SER A 1084 -85.09 -29.63 -19.75
C SER A 1084 -85.86 -30.95 -19.56
N LYS A 1085 -86.49 -31.48 -20.62
CA LYS A 1085 -87.19 -32.77 -20.58
C LYS A 1085 -86.22 -33.93 -20.33
N PHE A 1086 -85.08 -33.95 -21.00
CA PHE A 1086 -84.04 -34.96 -20.80
C PHE A 1086 -83.50 -34.94 -19.36
N LEU A 1087 -83.13 -33.76 -18.85
CA LEU A 1087 -82.63 -33.60 -17.47
C LEU A 1087 -83.68 -34.01 -16.42
N LYS A 1088 -84.96 -33.71 -16.66
CA LYS A 1088 -86.06 -34.14 -15.78
C LYS A 1088 -86.19 -35.66 -15.73
N VAL A 1089 -86.14 -36.33 -16.88
CA VAL A 1089 -86.39 -37.78 -17.00
C VAL A 1089 -85.19 -38.59 -16.53
N GLN A 1090 -83.98 -38.21 -16.95
CA GLN A 1090 -82.78 -39.01 -16.75
C GLN A 1090 -82.10 -38.72 -15.41
N TYR A 1091 -82.15 -37.47 -14.92
CA TYR A 1091 -81.39 -37.03 -13.75
C TYR A 1091 -82.26 -36.46 -12.61
N GLN A 1092 -83.57 -36.26 -12.83
CA GLN A 1092 -84.53 -35.77 -11.83
C GLN A 1092 -84.17 -34.40 -11.23
N LEU A 1093 -83.60 -33.51 -12.04
CA LEU A 1093 -83.21 -32.17 -11.58
C LEU A 1093 -84.43 -31.25 -11.32
N PRO A 1094 -84.38 -30.43 -10.24
CA PRO A 1094 -85.44 -29.47 -9.91
C PRO A 1094 -85.52 -28.32 -10.92
N MET A 1095 -86.66 -27.64 -10.99
CA MET A 1095 -86.82 -26.46 -11.87
C MET A 1095 -86.07 -25.26 -11.31
N SER A 1096 -85.56 -24.39 -12.19
CA SER A 1096 -84.92 -23.13 -11.77
C SER A 1096 -85.88 -22.19 -11.02
N SER A 1097 -87.20 -22.30 -11.25
CA SER A 1097 -88.23 -21.59 -10.47
C SER A 1097 -88.28 -22.00 -9.00
N ASP A 1098 -88.13 -23.31 -8.74
CA ASP A 1098 -88.35 -23.95 -7.42
C ASP A 1098 -87.21 -23.65 -6.44
N TYR A 1099 -86.12 -23.08 -6.93
CA TYR A 1099 -84.92 -22.84 -6.13
C TYR A 1099 -85.09 -21.76 -5.06
N ASP A 1100 -86.08 -20.86 -5.19
CA ASP A 1100 -86.34 -19.79 -4.20
C ASP A 1100 -87.51 -20.07 -3.24
N ASP A 1101 -88.28 -21.15 -3.45
CA ASP A 1101 -89.57 -21.34 -2.74
C ASP A 1101 -89.47 -22.12 -1.41
N THR A 1102 -88.29 -22.56 -0.98
CA THR A 1102 -88.10 -23.22 0.33
C THR A 1102 -87.55 -22.27 1.40
N PRO A 1103 -88.34 -21.85 2.41
CA PRO A 1103 -87.79 -21.20 3.59
C PRO A 1103 -86.97 -22.22 4.39
N LEU A 1104 -85.70 -21.88 4.66
CA LEU A 1104 -84.76 -22.72 5.41
C LEU A 1104 -85.18 -22.81 6.89
N GLY A 1105 -86.08 -23.75 7.17
CA GLY A 1105 -86.41 -24.25 8.49
C GLY A 1105 -86.64 -25.75 8.36
N ASP A 1106 -85.66 -26.54 8.80
CA ASP A 1106 -85.71 -27.98 8.98
C ASP A 1106 -86.14 -28.84 7.78
N SER A 1107 -85.18 -29.19 6.91
CA SER A 1107 -85.23 -30.50 6.25
C SER A 1107 -83.85 -31.02 5.87
N THR A 1108 -83.34 -31.96 6.67
CA THR A 1108 -82.25 -32.87 6.35
C THR A 1108 -82.64 -33.81 5.20
N SER A 1109 -82.71 -33.29 3.98
CA SER A 1109 -82.66 -34.11 2.76
C SER A 1109 -81.42 -33.70 1.97
N ARG A 1110 -80.34 -34.50 2.13
CA ARG A 1110 -79.13 -34.36 1.32
C ARG A 1110 -79.51 -34.42 -0.17
N LEU A 1111 -79.36 -33.31 -0.89
CA LEU A 1111 -79.34 -33.30 -2.35
C LEU A 1111 -78.21 -34.23 -2.84
N PRO A 1112 -78.42 -35.04 -3.90
CA PRO A 1112 -77.42 -36.02 -4.32
C PRO A 1112 -76.13 -35.32 -4.76
N ARG A 1113 -74.96 -35.81 -4.33
CA ARG A 1113 -73.67 -35.36 -4.88
C ARG A 1113 -73.64 -35.66 -6.38
N MET A 1114 -73.01 -34.80 -7.20
CA MET A 1114 -72.94 -34.99 -8.67
C MET A 1114 -72.45 -36.39 -9.10
N SER A 1115 -71.54 -37.00 -8.32
CA SER A 1115 -71.08 -38.38 -8.52
C SER A 1115 -72.20 -39.43 -8.47
N ASP A 1116 -73.27 -39.14 -7.73
CA ASP A 1116 -74.43 -40.01 -7.58
C ASP A 1116 -75.49 -39.73 -8.66
N VAL A 1117 -75.49 -38.51 -9.23
CA VAL A 1117 -76.37 -38.10 -10.33
C VAL A 1117 -75.91 -38.71 -11.65
N LEU A 1118 -74.60 -38.68 -11.94
CA LEU A 1118 -74.04 -39.23 -13.18
C LEU A 1118 -74.11 -40.76 -13.25
N LYS A 1119 -74.08 -41.47 -12.11
CA LYS A 1119 -74.25 -42.94 -12.06
C LYS A 1119 -75.66 -43.42 -12.44
N ARG A 1120 -76.68 -42.56 -12.42
CA ARG A 1120 -78.09 -42.93 -12.69
C ARG A 1120 -78.42 -43.10 -14.18
N SER A 1121 -77.56 -42.64 -15.08
CA SER A 1121 -77.79 -42.64 -16.53
C SER A 1121 -77.79 -44.04 -17.19
N THR A 1122 -77.35 -45.08 -16.48
CA THR A 1122 -77.18 -46.44 -17.02
C THR A 1122 -78.47 -47.30 -17.02
N SER A 1123 -79.59 -46.84 -16.45
CA SER A 1123 -80.75 -47.71 -16.19
C SER A 1123 -81.90 -47.67 -17.21
N ILE A 1124 -81.89 -46.80 -18.21
CA ILE A 1124 -83.04 -46.63 -19.13
C ILE A 1124 -82.59 -46.57 -20.59
N ARG A 1125 -82.59 -47.73 -21.26
CA ARG A 1125 -82.43 -47.84 -22.72
C ARG A 1125 -83.71 -47.36 -23.42
N TRP A 1126 -83.67 -46.23 -24.11
CA TRP A 1126 -84.80 -45.68 -24.86
C TRP A 1126 -85.11 -46.56 -26.08
N ASN A 1127 -86.05 -47.51 -25.95
CA ASN A 1127 -86.50 -48.31 -27.09
C ASN A 1127 -87.94 -47.91 -27.49
N LYS A 1128 -88.08 -47.35 -28.70
CA LYS A 1128 -89.36 -47.04 -29.36
C LYS A 1128 -90.15 -48.32 -29.63
N LYS A 1129 -90.85 -48.87 -28.63
CA LYS A 1129 -92.01 -49.79 -28.74
C LYS A 1129 -92.43 -50.29 -27.35
N ARG A 1130 -93.45 -49.66 -26.73
CA ARG A 1130 -94.33 -50.31 -25.73
C ARG A 1130 -95.54 -49.44 -25.38
N GLN A 1131 -96.41 -49.20 -26.36
CA GLN A 1131 -97.85 -49.10 -26.08
C GLN A 1131 -98.37 -50.54 -25.92
N SER A 1132 -98.63 -51.03 -24.69
CA SER A 1132 -99.65 -52.08 -24.43
C SER A 1132 -99.73 -52.64 -22.99
N SER A 1133 -98.81 -52.36 -22.05
CA SER A 1133 -98.83 -53.09 -20.75
C SER A 1133 -99.37 -52.33 -19.53
N PHE A 1134 -99.95 -51.14 -19.69
CA PHE A 1134 -100.44 -50.31 -18.57
C PHE A 1134 -101.80 -50.74 -17.95
N LYS A 1135 -102.45 -51.79 -18.46
CA LYS A 1135 -103.74 -52.29 -17.93
C LYS A 1135 -103.64 -53.43 -16.89
N SER A 1136 -102.45 -53.97 -16.59
CA SER A 1136 -102.29 -55.10 -15.64
C SER A 1136 -101.87 -54.68 -14.22
N MET A 1137 -101.24 -53.51 -14.05
CA MET A 1137 -100.68 -53.09 -12.75
C MET A 1137 -101.68 -52.35 -11.83
N LYS A 1138 -102.77 -51.80 -12.39
CA LYS A 1138 -103.83 -51.11 -11.62
C LYS A 1138 -104.68 -52.08 -10.78
N LYS A 1139 -104.64 -53.39 -11.06
CA LYS A 1139 -105.38 -54.44 -10.31
C LYS A 1139 -104.60 -55.08 -9.14
N LYS A 1140 -103.27 -54.87 -9.05
CA LYS A 1140 -102.45 -55.40 -7.93
C LYS A 1140 -102.20 -54.39 -6.81
N ILE A 1141 -102.39 -53.09 -7.05
CA ILE A 1141 -102.21 -52.04 -6.03
C ILE A 1141 -103.49 -51.80 -5.21
N GLN A 1142 -104.66 -52.17 -5.72
CA GLN A 1142 -105.91 -52.10 -4.95
C GLN A 1142 -106.10 -53.29 -3.98
N GLY A 1143 -105.21 -54.30 -4.03
CA GLY A 1143 -105.22 -55.45 -3.11
C GLY A 1143 -104.30 -55.32 -1.90
N ALA A 1144 -103.29 -54.44 -1.94
CA ALA A 1144 -102.29 -54.30 -0.87
C ALA A 1144 -102.54 -53.13 0.09
N THR A 1145 -103.66 -52.40 -0.07
CA THR A 1145 -104.05 -51.27 0.80
C THR A 1145 -105.12 -51.63 1.84
N ASN A 1146 -105.57 -52.89 1.92
CA ASN A 1146 -106.58 -53.33 2.89
C ASN A 1146 -106.04 -54.13 4.10
N GLU A 1147 -104.73 -54.33 4.25
CA GLU A 1147 -104.19 -55.16 5.35
C GLU A 1147 -103.43 -54.44 6.48
N ILE A 1148 -103.24 -53.11 6.45
CA ILE A 1148 -102.71 -52.38 7.63
C ILE A 1148 -103.53 -51.10 7.88
N ARG A 1149 -104.80 -51.32 8.21
CA ARG A 1149 -105.59 -50.44 9.08
C ARG A 1149 -106.30 -51.34 10.09
N ASN A 1150 -105.52 -51.93 11.02
CA ASN A 1150 -105.87 -52.71 12.21
C ASN A 1150 -104.52 -53.34 12.64
N VAL A 1151 -103.81 -53.07 13.74
CA VAL A 1151 -104.03 -52.66 15.14
C VAL A 1151 -102.63 -52.20 15.61
N GLY A 1152 -102.36 -51.12 16.35
CA GLY A 1152 -103.15 -50.46 17.38
C GLY A 1152 -102.64 -50.80 18.79
N ARG A 1153 -101.38 -50.52 19.14
CA ARG A 1153 -100.85 -50.13 20.47
C ARG A 1153 -99.34 -50.05 20.46
#